data_AF-Q8XQP7-F1
#
_entry.id   AF-Q8XQP7-F1
#
_cell.length_a   1.000
_cell.length_b   1.000
_cell.length_c   1.000
_cell.angle_alpha   90.00
_cell.angle_beta   90.00
_cell.angle_gamma   90.00
#
_symmetry.space_group_name_H-M   'P 1'
#
loop_
_entity.id
_entity.type
_entity.pdbx_description
1 polymer ?
#
loop_
_entity_poly.entity_id
_entity_poly.type
_entity_poly.pdbx_seq_one_letter_code
_entity_poly.pdbx_strand_id
1 'polypeptide(L)'
;MSRAFHLLPLTALVAASMSACGGSDSNSSASASTSGVVTGSYFEHAKACIDTNSNGKCDAGETSTYTDANGAYTLTGQGAITVEVGTDAFRNDPATGSHTAITRPLVFRAPASANGVVSAITTELVALMESNGGDLGAAKTTLAARLGVTADKLLADHNKETDPTAKATLQAEIDQAIDLIADAVGNGGDFLKGIRDGVGKRVALVNNVKTIVVIYAENRGFDNLYGLFPGANGVPGVNPTSTGTAAAQKDFDGSTLPSLPPTWGGLTAAGQSVTVTQAQTTGWANKPFQIDDPSGVNGTGVVVPQSVITRDLVHRFYNNQMQINGGANDKFTAYSDAGGLSMGYYDGSKMSMWSLAKQYVLADNFYMGAFGGSFLNHQYLICACAPTYPNADTSVASGSIAKIDTDASGNFVRLTPGTNTPTSVLSGKATYANDGALTPKDAAGMFYAVNTMQPPYQPSGNNAPSGGNASYADPAKASTLPTQSQTNIGDLLTAKGINWAWYAGAWNAATSDAPNATRSVIYAGTTQFQPHHQPFNYYSRFDPATTSGAAERAAHLKDYDAAFLQDAAAGTLPAVTFYKPQGNLNQHPGYANVADGDAHIASVIAQLQQSPQWKNMVIVVTYDENGGFYDHAAVPKADRWGPGTRIPAIIVSPFAKKGFVDHTQYDTASVLRLITHRFDLPTLPGLKQRDAALVINGGKPMGDLTNALDFSQSQ
;
A
#
# COMPACT_ATOMS: atom_id res chain seq x y z
N MET A 1 78.50 41.19 -6.77
CA MET A 1 77.73 41.37 -5.52
C MET A 1 76.81 40.17 -5.40
N SER A 2 77.24 39.11 -4.69
CA SER A 2 76.73 38.69 -3.37
C SER A 2 75.24 38.31 -3.41
N ARG A 3 74.77 37.09 -3.13
CA ARG A 3 75.30 35.95 -2.36
C ARG A 3 74.69 34.62 -2.85
N ALA A 4 75.47 33.55 -2.74
CA ALA A 4 75.02 32.16 -2.70
C ALA A 4 74.50 31.78 -1.30
N PHE A 5 73.67 30.74 -1.16
CA PHE A 5 73.85 29.70 -0.12
C PHE A 5 73.00 28.45 -0.39
N HIS A 6 73.64 27.29 -0.14
CA HIS A 6 73.14 25.92 -0.20
C HIS A 6 72.07 25.61 0.85
N LEU A 7 71.17 24.68 0.51
CA LEU A 7 70.29 23.99 1.45
C LEU A 7 70.79 22.55 1.65
N LEU A 8 71.17 22.22 2.89
CA LEU A 8 71.35 20.87 3.44
C LEU A 8 70.01 20.36 4.00
N PRO A 9 69.74 19.04 4.01
CA PRO A 9 68.67 18.47 4.81
C PRO A 9 69.17 18.16 6.22
N LEU A 10 68.41 18.56 7.23
CA LEU A 10 68.64 18.24 8.64
C LEU A 10 67.57 17.25 9.12
N THR A 11 68.02 16.07 9.54
CA THR A 11 67.28 15.02 10.23
C THR A 11 67.14 15.29 11.74
N ALA A 12 65.95 15.14 12.31
CA ALA A 12 65.69 14.79 13.72
C ALA A 12 64.22 14.35 13.90
N LEU A 13 63.97 13.05 14.07
CA LEU A 13 63.51 12.35 15.29
C LEU A 13 62.17 12.80 15.92
N VAL A 14 61.16 11.91 15.82
CA VAL A 14 60.16 11.66 16.87
C VAL A 14 60.02 10.15 17.06
N ALA A 15 60.05 9.73 18.33
CA ALA A 15 60.26 8.37 18.80
C ALA A 15 59.00 7.49 18.72
N ALA A 16 59.18 6.24 18.28
CA ALA A 16 58.25 5.13 18.52
C ALA A 16 58.86 4.22 19.60
N SER A 17 58.19 4.11 20.74
CA SER A 17 58.56 3.22 21.83
C SER A 17 58.13 1.79 21.51
N MET A 18 59.11 0.96 21.14
CA MET A 18 58.98 -0.50 21.24
C MET A 18 59.23 -0.90 22.68
N SER A 19 58.27 -1.59 23.30
CA SER A 19 58.52 -2.43 24.48
C SER A 19 58.35 -3.88 24.07
N ALA A 20 59.49 -4.52 23.84
CA ALA A 20 59.65 -5.96 23.96
C ALA A 20 60.30 -6.21 25.32
N CYS A 21 59.60 -6.91 26.21
CA CYS A 21 60.19 -7.66 27.31
C CYS A 21 59.74 -9.11 27.14
N GLY A 22 60.72 -10.00 26.97
CA GLY A 22 60.51 -11.45 26.92
C GLY A 22 60.23 -12.06 28.29
N GLY A 23 59.59 -13.22 28.27
CA GLY A 23 59.36 -14.03 29.46
C GLY A 23 58.56 -15.30 29.15
N SER A 24 59.30 -16.37 28.86
CA SER A 24 59.01 -17.77 29.20
C SER A 24 57.84 -18.49 28.53
N ASP A 25 58.18 -19.65 27.98
CA ASP A 25 57.29 -20.68 27.45
C ASP A 25 56.11 -20.99 28.39
N SER A 26 54.94 -20.49 28.01
CA SER A 26 53.68 -21.17 28.27
C SER A 26 52.99 -21.29 26.93
N ASN A 27 53.03 -22.50 26.37
CA ASN A 27 52.25 -22.91 25.22
C ASN A 27 50.77 -22.97 25.64
N SER A 28 50.16 -21.81 25.90
CA SER A 28 48.71 -21.67 25.88
C SER A 28 48.36 -21.44 24.43
N SER A 29 47.95 -22.51 23.75
CA SER A 29 47.10 -22.38 22.57
C SER A 29 45.85 -21.62 23.02
N ALA A 30 45.89 -20.29 22.97
CA ALA A 30 44.70 -19.47 23.13
C ALA A 30 43.72 -19.97 22.07
N SER A 31 42.70 -20.71 22.50
CA SER A 31 41.67 -21.23 21.62
C SER A 31 41.16 -20.05 20.81
N ALA A 32 41.32 -20.10 19.49
CA ALA A 32 40.93 -19.02 18.61
C ALA A 32 39.50 -18.58 18.97
N SER A 33 39.26 -17.28 19.15
CA SER A 33 37.95 -16.76 19.56
C SER A 33 37.36 -15.85 18.49
N THR A 34 36.04 -15.86 18.36
CA THR A 34 35.28 -14.94 17.50
C THR A 34 34.42 -14.04 18.39
N SER A 35 34.54 -12.73 18.21
CA SER A 35 33.73 -11.73 18.90
C SER A 35 33.11 -10.78 17.89
N GLY A 36 31.89 -10.32 18.17
CA GLY A 36 31.20 -9.40 17.28
C GLY A 36 29.98 -8.77 17.94
N VAL A 37 29.18 -8.10 17.12
CA VAL A 37 27.93 -7.46 17.53
C VAL A 37 26.79 -7.82 16.58
N VAL A 38 25.61 -8.05 17.13
CA VAL A 38 24.36 -8.23 16.37
C VAL A 38 23.62 -6.90 16.30
N THR A 39 23.50 -6.34 15.10
CA THR A 39 23.08 -4.94 14.86
C THR A 39 21.91 -4.80 13.88
N GLY A 40 21.46 -3.56 13.70
CA GLY A 40 20.18 -3.15 13.12
C GLY A 40 19.25 -2.51 14.14
N SER A 41 19.79 -1.74 15.10
CA SER A 41 19.52 -1.81 16.55
C SER A 41 20.17 -3.04 17.19
N TYR A 42 20.53 -2.96 18.47
CA TYR A 42 21.22 -4.07 19.15
C TYR A 42 20.22 -5.14 19.57
N PHE A 43 20.49 -6.40 19.21
CA PHE A 43 19.63 -7.52 19.60
C PHE A 43 20.16 -8.16 20.88
N GLU A 44 19.44 -8.00 21.97
CA GLU A 44 19.72 -8.58 23.28
C GLU A 44 19.09 -9.97 23.41
N HIS A 45 19.80 -10.89 24.07
CA HIS A 45 19.35 -12.26 24.29
C HIS A 45 19.08 -13.06 22.99
N ALA A 46 19.81 -12.74 21.92
CA ALA A 46 19.83 -13.53 20.70
C ALA A 46 20.91 -14.62 20.79
N LYS A 47 20.61 -15.83 20.31
CA LYS A 47 21.54 -16.96 20.38
C LYS A 47 22.49 -16.94 19.18
N ALA A 48 23.76 -16.63 19.41
CA ALA A 48 24.81 -16.62 18.39
C ALA A 48 25.61 -17.93 18.44
N CYS A 49 25.92 -18.52 17.28
CA CYS A 49 26.69 -19.76 17.17
C CYS A 49 27.64 -19.77 15.96
N ILE A 50 28.68 -20.62 16.05
CA ILE A 50 29.48 -20.99 14.88
C ILE A 50 28.72 -22.08 14.12
N ASP A 51 28.19 -21.72 12.95
CA ASP A 51 27.40 -22.60 12.09
C ASP A 51 28.35 -23.47 11.26
N THR A 52 28.61 -24.67 11.76
CA THR A 52 29.60 -25.60 11.22
C THR A 52 29.08 -26.41 10.05
N ASN A 53 27.76 -26.62 9.98
CA ASN A 53 27.10 -27.41 8.93
C ASN A 53 26.40 -26.54 7.88
N SER A 54 26.44 -25.21 8.03
CA SER A 54 25.87 -24.21 7.12
C SER A 54 24.35 -24.34 6.92
N ASN A 55 23.63 -24.82 7.93
CA ASN A 55 22.17 -24.96 7.87
C ASN A 55 21.41 -23.72 8.39
N GLY A 56 22.13 -22.69 8.86
CA GLY A 56 21.56 -21.46 9.38
C GLY A 56 20.84 -21.60 10.72
N LYS A 57 21.12 -22.64 11.49
CA LYS A 57 20.58 -22.88 12.83
C LYS A 57 21.70 -23.02 13.86
N CYS A 58 21.37 -22.84 15.12
CA CYS A 58 22.30 -23.09 16.22
C CYS A 58 22.05 -24.45 16.84
N ASP A 59 22.71 -25.47 16.28
CA ASP A 59 22.48 -26.89 16.59
C ASP A 59 23.14 -27.35 17.89
N ALA A 60 22.68 -28.50 18.39
CA ALA A 60 23.31 -29.18 19.51
C ALA A 60 24.72 -29.64 19.14
N GLY A 61 25.73 -29.13 19.86
CA GLY A 61 27.14 -29.42 19.62
C GLY A 61 27.91 -28.26 18.96
N GLU A 62 27.21 -27.24 18.48
CA GLU A 62 27.84 -26.01 18.00
C GLU A 62 28.14 -25.06 19.16
N THR A 63 29.32 -24.44 19.13
CA THR A 63 29.67 -23.42 20.12
C THR A 63 28.69 -22.26 19.99
N SER A 64 27.94 -21.98 21.07
CA SER A 64 26.93 -20.93 21.11
C SER A 64 26.99 -20.11 22.40
N THR A 65 26.46 -18.89 22.32
CA THR A 65 26.31 -17.95 23.44
C THR A 65 25.11 -17.03 23.18
N TYR A 66 24.69 -16.28 24.19
CA TYR A 66 23.67 -15.24 24.04
C TYR A 66 24.31 -13.86 23.98
N THR A 67 23.73 -12.98 23.18
CA THR A 67 24.13 -11.58 23.11
C THR A 67 23.76 -10.81 24.39
N ASP A 68 24.56 -9.81 24.74
CA ASP A 68 24.26 -8.85 25.80
C ASP A 68 23.33 -7.71 25.33
N ALA A 69 23.05 -6.74 26.21
CA ALA A 69 22.19 -5.59 25.92
C ALA A 69 22.70 -4.69 24.77
N ASN A 70 24.00 -4.77 24.45
CA ASN A 70 24.63 -4.08 23.32
C ASN A 70 24.78 -4.99 22.10
N GLY A 71 24.11 -6.15 22.09
CA GLY A 71 24.19 -7.14 21.02
C GLY A 71 25.55 -7.83 20.93
N ALA A 72 26.44 -7.64 21.90
CA ALA A 72 27.79 -8.18 21.85
C ALA A 72 27.82 -9.67 22.20
N TYR A 73 28.69 -10.42 21.54
CA TYR A 73 28.90 -11.85 21.81
C TYR A 73 30.39 -12.21 21.70
N THR A 74 30.79 -13.31 22.33
CA THR A 74 32.12 -13.92 22.20
C THR A 74 32.00 -15.44 22.26
N LEU A 75 32.58 -16.12 21.28
CA LEU A 75 32.55 -17.57 21.09
C LEU A 75 33.98 -18.11 21.00
N THR A 76 34.18 -19.34 21.48
CA THR A 76 35.41 -20.09 21.24
C THR A 76 35.33 -20.81 19.89
N GLY A 77 36.21 -20.47 18.98
CA GLY A 77 36.33 -20.99 17.62
C GLY A 77 36.37 -19.88 16.56
N GLN A 78 36.49 -20.28 15.30
CA GLN A 78 36.33 -19.43 14.12
C GLN A 78 35.41 -20.11 13.12
N GLY A 79 34.60 -19.32 12.41
CA GLY A 79 33.70 -19.83 11.37
C GLY A 79 32.63 -18.81 11.00
N ALA A 80 31.72 -19.23 10.11
CA ALA A 80 30.52 -18.45 9.82
C ALA A 80 29.65 -18.37 11.07
N ILE A 81 28.97 -17.23 11.25
CA ILE A 81 28.13 -16.99 12.41
C ILE A 81 26.68 -16.98 11.98
N THR A 82 25.87 -17.72 12.73
CA THR A 82 24.41 -17.69 12.69
C THR A 82 23.91 -17.13 14.01
N VAL A 83 22.87 -16.30 13.94
CA VAL A 83 22.20 -15.73 15.11
C VAL A 83 20.71 -16.02 15.00
N GLU A 84 20.19 -16.81 15.93
CA GLU A 84 18.75 -17.05 16.09
C GLU A 84 18.19 -16.01 17.07
N VAL A 85 17.24 -15.20 16.59
CA VAL A 85 16.54 -14.20 17.41
C VAL A 85 15.15 -14.73 17.70
N GLY A 86 14.96 -15.26 18.90
CA GLY A 86 13.67 -15.76 19.39
C GLY A 86 12.75 -14.64 19.85
N THR A 87 11.50 -14.98 20.18
CA THR A 87 10.53 -14.04 20.75
C THR A 87 10.80 -13.69 22.23
N ASP A 88 11.78 -14.36 22.83
CA ASP A 88 12.37 -14.07 24.13
C ASP A 88 13.50 -13.02 24.07
N ALA A 89 13.91 -12.61 22.87
CA ALA A 89 14.91 -11.57 22.63
C ALA A 89 14.30 -10.16 22.60
N PHE A 90 15.17 -9.15 22.70
CA PHE A 90 14.80 -7.73 22.66
C PHE A 90 15.62 -6.97 21.63
N ARG A 91 15.00 -5.97 21.00
CA ARG A 91 15.65 -4.99 20.12
C ARG A 91 15.83 -3.68 20.87
N ASN A 92 17.08 -3.27 21.03
CA ASN A 92 17.53 -2.10 21.77
C ASN A 92 18.01 -1.03 20.80
N ASP A 93 17.25 0.07 20.69
CA ASP A 93 17.60 1.18 19.82
C ASP A 93 18.39 2.24 20.60
N PRO A 94 19.71 2.39 20.35
CA PRO A 94 20.54 3.37 21.05
C PRO A 94 20.20 4.83 20.71
N ALA A 95 19.50 5.09 19.59
CA ALA A 95 19.13 6.45 19.19
C ALA A 95 17.88 6.94 19.93
N THR A 96 16.91 6.06 20.18
CA THR A 96 15.65 6.40 20.84
C THR A 96 15.60 5.96 22.31
N GLY A 97 16.51 5.08 22.73
CA GLY A 97 16.46 4.41 24.03
C GLY A 97 15.36 3.35 24.13
N SER A 98 14.75 2.97 23.00
CA SER A 98 13.65 2.02 22.98
C SER A 98 14.14 0.59 23.25
N HIS A 99 13.39 -0.14 24.09
CA HIS A 99 13.58 -1.57 24.40
C HIS A 99 12.31 -2.30 24.00
N THR A 100 12.39 -3.11 22.94
CA THR A 100 11.21 -3.71 22.30
C THR A 100 11.35 -5.22 22.19
N ALA A 101 10.36 -5.97 22.65
CA ALA A 101 10.33 -7.41 22.50
C ALA A 101 10.22 -7.80 21.02
N ILE A 102 10.91 -8.88 20.64
CA ILE A 102 10.81 -9.46 19.31
C ILE A 102 9.48 -10.22 19.18
N THR A 103 8.67 -9.85 18.19
CA THR A 103 7.35 -10.45 17.97
C THR A 103 7.36 -11.50 16.85
N ARG A 104 8.42 -11.52 16.03
CA ARG A 104 8.59 -12.44 14.91
C ARG A 104 10.01 -13.02 14.96
N PRO A 105 10.18 -14.35 14.97
CA PRO A 105 11.51 -14.95 14.96
C PRO A 105 12.33 -14.52 13.74
N LEU A 106 13.63 -14.31 13.94
CA LEU A 106 14.57 -13.92 12.89
C LEU A 106 15.79 -14.85 12.89
N VAL A 107 16.47 -14.92 11.75
CA VAL A 107 17.80 -15.51 11.64
C VAL A 107 18.71 -14.53 10.92
N PHE A 108 19.83 -14.17 11.56
CA PHE A 108 20.89 -13.41 10.91
C PHE A 108 22.12 -14.27 10.65
N ARG A 109 22.83 -13.99 9.57
CA ARG A 109 24.01 -14.75 9.12
C ARG A 109 25.14 -13.80 8.77
N ALA A 110 26.37 -14.24 9.03
CA ALA A 110 27.58 -13.56 8.59
C ALA A 110 28.66 -14.58 8.15
N PRO A 111 29.39 -14.31 7.04
CA PRO A 111 30.40 -15.24 6.55
C PRO A 111 31.63 -15.26 7.47
N ALA A 112 32.38 -16.37 7.47
CA ALA A 112 33.56 -16.54 8.32
C ALA A 112 34.61 -15.43 8.16
N SER A 113 34.74 -14.87 6.96
CA SER A 113 35.69 -13.80 6.65
C SER A 113 35.23 -12.40 7.09
N ALA A 114 33.98 -12.25 7.56
CA ALA A 114 33.40 -10.95 7.94
C ALA A 114 32.27 -11.12 8.97
N ASN A 115 32.59 -11.67 10.14
CA ASN A 115 31.63 -11.99 11.21
C ASN A 115 31.66 -11.03 12.42
N GLY A 116 32.50 -9.99 12.40
CA GLY A 116 32.57 -8.99 13.47
C GLY A 116 31.29 -8.17 13.65
N VAL A 117 30.46 -8.10 12.61
CA VAL A 117 29.11 -7.54 12.64
C VAL A 117 28.17 -8.57 12.03
N VAL A 118 27.05 -8.85 12.70
CA VAL A 118 25.98 -9.72 12.20
C VAL A 118 24.69 -8.90 12.14
N SER A 119 24.05 -8.85 10.98
CA SER A 119 22.85 -8.05 10.75
C SER A 119 22.02 -8.60 9.60
N ALA A 120 20.88 -7.96 9.33
CA ALA A 120 20.10 -8.23 8.13
C ALA A 120 20.91 -7.97 6.84
N ILE A 121 21.79 -6.96 6.82
CA ILE A 121 22.67 -6.68 5.66
C ILE A 121 23.69 -7.79 5.45
N THR A 122 24.32 -8.30 6.51
CA THR A 122 25.26 -9.43 6.34
C THR A 122 24.54 -10.70 5.91
N THR A 123 23.27 -10.84 6.29
CA THR A 123 22.41 -11.94 5.83
C THR A 123 22.11 -11.84 4.34
N GLU A 124 21.81 -10.64 3.82
CA GLU A 124 21.69 -10.40 2.38
C GLU A 124 23.01 -10.70 1.65
N LEU A 125 24.15 -10.28 2.20
CA LEU A 125 25.46 -10.57 1.62
C LEU A 125 25.70 -12.08 1.51
N VAL A 126 25.36 -12.87 2.53
CA VAL A 126 25.46 -14.33 2.48
C VAL A 126 24.55 -14.90 1.39
N ALA A 127 23.30 -14.41 1.28
CA ALA A 127 22.38 -14.86 0.23
C ALA A 127 22.91 -14.55 -1.20
N LEU A 128 23.55 -13.38 -1.38
CA LEU A 128 24.21 -13.01 -2.63
C LEU A 128 25.45 -13.87 -2.90
N MET A 129 26.25 -14.18 -1.87
CA MET A 129 27.39 -15.09 -1.97
C MET A 129 26.96 -16.48 -2.43
N GLU A 130 25.91 -17.03 -1.83
CA GLU A 130 25.35 -18.34 -2.21
C GLU A 130 24.89 -18.36 -3.68
N SER A 131 24.50 -17.20 -4.22
CA SER A 131 24.06 -17.05 -5.61
C SER A 131 25.21 -16.78 -6.59
N ASN A 132 26.40 -16.39 -6.12
CA ASN A 132 27.52 -15.98 -6.96
C ASN A 132 28.77 -16.88 -6.84
N GLY A 133 28.64 -18.06 -6.22
CA GLY A 133 29.75 -19.00 -6.04
C GLY A 133 30.63 -18.73 -4.81
N GLY A 134 30.14 -17.95 -3.84
CA GLY A 134 30.80 -17.71 -2.55
C GLY A 134 31.68 -16.45 -2.50
N ASP A 135 31.59 -15.56 -3.49
CA ASP A 135 32.42 -14.35 -3.58
C ASP A 135 31.80 -13.19 -2.78
N LEU A 136 32.37 -12.93 -1.60
CA LEU A 136 31.99 -11.80 -0.75
C LEU A 136 32.33 -10.44 -1.40
N GLY A 137 33.40 -10.34 -2.19
CA GLY A 137 33.77 -9.12 -2.88
C GLY A 137 32.70 -8.73 -3.90
N ALA A 138 32.30 -9.67 -4.74
CA ALA A 138 31.22 -9.47 -5.72
C ALA A 138 29.89 -9.15 -5.02
N ALA A 139 29.53 -9.88 -3.95
CA ALA A 139 28.30 -9.62 -3.19
C ALA A 139 28.25 -8.20 -2.62
N LYS A 140 29.36 -7.74 -2.02
CA LYS A 140 29.48 -6.36 -1.52
C LYS A 140 29.36 -5.33 -2.63
N THR A 141 30.02 -5.54 -3.76
CA THR A 141 29.93 -4.61 -4.91
C THR A 141 28.48 -4.49 -5.39
N THR A 142 27.77 -5.61 -5.54
CA THR A 142 26.35 -5.62 -5.95
C THR A 142 25.48 -4.85 -4.96
N LEU A 143 25.58 -5.15 -3.66
CA LEU A 143 24.74 -4.52 -2.65
C LEU A 143 25.07 -3.04 -2.45
N ALA A 144 26.36 -2.68 -2.40
CA ALA A 144 26.81 -1.30 -2.27
C ALA A 144 26.33 -0.42 -3.43
N ALA A 145 26.41 -0.94 -4.66
CA ALA A 145 25.92 -0.25 -5.85
C ALA A 145 24.40 -0.06 -5.83
N ARG A 146 23.64 -1.06 -5.36
CA ARG A 146 22.17 -0.96 -5.21
C ARG A 146 21.80 0.18 -4.25
N LEU A 147 22.43 0.18 -3.07
CA LEU A 147 22.09 1.13 -2.00
C LEU A 147 22.67 2.54 -2.23
N GLY A 148 23.71 2.67 -3.04
CA GLY A 148 24.43 3.93 -3.22
C GLY A 148 25.32 4.28 -2.03
N VAL A 149 25.88 3.27 -1.35
CA VAL A 149 26.82 3.41 -0.23
C VAL A 149 28.16 2.78 -0.58
N THR A 150 29.21 3.05 0.20
CA THR A 150 30.51 2.40 0.02
C THR A 150 30.52 0.99 0.63
N ALA A 151 31.26 0.07 0.02
CA ALA A 151 31.23 -1.35 0.39
C ALA A 151 31.73 -1.65 1.82
N ASP A 152 32.55 -0.78 2.40
CA ASP A 152 33.01 -0.86 3.79
C ASP A 152 31.87 -0.64 4.80
N LYS A 153 30.88 0.17 4.45
CA LYS A 153 29.73 0.47 5.33
C LYS A 153 28.83 -0.74 5.56
N LEU A 154 28.79 -1.70 4.63
CA LEU A 154 27.94 -2.90 4.71
C LEU A 154 28.36 -3.89 5.81
N LEU A 155 29.62 -3.80 6.27
CA LEU A 155 30.18 -4.67 7.31
C LEU A 155 30.48 -3.90 8.61
N ALA A 156 30.12 -2.62 8.67
CA ALA A 156 30.31 -1.77 9.83
C ALA A 156 29.08 -1.82 10.76
N ASP A 157 29.27 -1.38 12.00
CA ASP A 157 28.16 -1.22 12.93
C ASP A 157 27.34 0.02 12.55
N HIS A 158 26.21 -0.21 11.89
CA HIS A 158 25.30 0.81 11.36
C HIS A 158 24.80 1.82 12.42
N ASN A 159 24.72 1.41 13.69
CA ASN A 159 24.34 2.32 14.79
C ASN A 159 25.36 3.46 14.96
N LYS A 160 26.63 3.20 14.61
CA LYS A 160 27.77 4.12 14.72
C LYS A 160 28.04 4.92 13.44
N GLU A 161 27.26 4.73 12.37
CA GLU A 161 27.37 5.55 11.16
C GLU A 161 27.05 7.02 11.49
N THR A 162 27.91 7.92 11.02
CA THR A 162 27.85 9.35 11.28
C THR A 162 27.37 10.14 10.07
N ASP A 163 27.54 9.62 8.85
CA ASP A 163 26.96 10.20 7.64
C ASP A 163 25.44 10.00 7.65
N PRO A 164 24.63 11.07 7.77
CA PRO A 164 23.19 10.94 7.95
C PRO A 164 22.50 10.23 6.78
N THR A 165 22.98 10.45 5.56
CA THR A 165 22.42 9.87 4.32
C THR A 165 22.67 8.36 4.27
N ALA A 166 23.91 7.93 4.49
CA ALA A 166 24.25 6.52 4.55
C ALA A 166 23.55 5.85 5.73
N LYS A 167 23.49 6.49 6.91
CA LYS A 167 22.77 5.96 8.07
C LYS A 167 21.29 5.70 7.76
N ALA A 168 20.60 6.67 7.17
CA ALA A 168 19.21 6.53 6.80
C ALA A 168 19.00 5.44 5.73
N THR A 169 19.92 5.35 4.76
CA THR A 169 19.87 4.34 3.69
C THR A 169 20.07 2.93 4.25
N LEU A 170 21.09 2.73 5.08
CA LEU A 170 21.39 1.45 5.72
C LEU A 170 20.27 1.04 6.68
N GLN A 171 19.69 1.99 7.43
CA GLN A 171 18.54 1.70 8.30
C GLN A 171 17.29 1.29 7.50
N ALA A 172 17.00 1.97 6.39
CA ALA A 172 15.88 1.59 5.51
C ALA A 172 16.07 0.20 4.93
N GLU A 173 17.29 -0.13 4.54
CA GLU A 173 17.65 -1.47 4.07
C GLU A 173 17.47 -2.53 5.16
N ILE A 174 18.01 -2.27 6.36
CA ILE A 174 17.90 -3.18 7.51
C ILE A 174 16.43 -3.47 7.83
N ASP A 175 15.58 -2.45 7.88
CA ASP A 175 14.15 -2.62 8.19
C ASP A 175 13.48 -3.54 7.15
N GLN A 176 13.74 -3.33 5.85
CA GLN A 176 13.16 -4.16 4.78
C GLN A 176 13.71 -5.58 4.76
N ALA A 177 15.02 -5.75 4.98
CA ALA A 177 15.66 -7.04 5.02
C ALA A 177 15.21 -7.85 6.25
N ILE A 178 14.96 -7.21 7.40
CA ILE A 178 14.36 -7.86 8.58
C ILE A 178 12.99 -8.44 8.23
N ASP A 179 12.12 -7.67 7.55
CA ASP A 179 10.78 -8.14 7.18
C ASP A 179 10.85 -9.35 6.24
N LEU A 180 11.74 -9.30 5.24
CA LEU A 180 11.99 -10.42 4.32
C LEU A 180 12.48 -11.67 5.05
N ILE A 181 13.43 -11.52 5.97
CA ILE A 181 13.97 -12.62 6.78
C ILE A 181 12.87 -13.20 7.67
N ALA A 182 12.09 -12.36 8.32
CA ALA A 182 10.99 -12.76 9.19
C ALA A 182 9.90 -13.53 8.41
N ASP A 183 9.62 -13.14 7.17
CA ASP A 183 8.68 -13.85 6.30
C ASP A 183 9.22 -15.22 5.91
N ALA A 184 10.51 -15.30 5.53
CA ALA A 184 11.15 -16.55 5.16
C ALA A 184 11.18 -17.55 6.34
N VAL A 185 11.45 -17.07 7.56
CA VAL A 185 11.42 -17.89 8.79
C VAL A 185 9.99 -18.31 9.13
N GLY A 186 9.01 -17.40 9.03
CA GLY A 186 7.62 -17.65 9.43
C GLY A 186 6.85 -18.59 8.49
N ASN A 187 7.17 -18.63 7.19
CA ASN A 187 6.48 -19.46 6.21
C ASN A 187 6.72 -20.98 6.37
N GLY A 188 7.70 -21.37 7.20
CA GLY A 188 8.11 -22.77 7.35
C GLY A 188 8.84 -23.31 6.12
N GLY A 189 9.54 -24.44 6.27
CA GLY A 189 10.35 -25.05 5.21
C GLY A 189 11.81 -24.57 5.18
N ASP A 190 12.41 -24.53 3.99
CA ASP A 190 13.79 -24.07 3.79
C ASP A 190 13.83 -22.53 3.78
N PHE A 191 13.93 -21.94 4.97
CA PHE A 191 14.00 -20.48 5.14
C PHE A 191 15.24 -19.88 4.49
N LEU A 192 16.36 -20.61 4.36
CA LEU A 192 17.55 -20.13 3.64
C LEU A 192 17.25 -19.94 2.16
N LYS A 193 16.53 -20.89 1.55
CA LYS A 193 16.01 -20.72 0.20
C LYS A 193 15.04 -19.54 0.11
N GLY A 194 14.15 -19.37 1.09
CA GLY A 194 13.24 -18.23 1.17
C GLY A 194 13.97 -16.88 1.15
N ILE A 195 15.04 -16.75 1.95
CA ILE A 195 15.89 -15.56 1.99
C ILE A 195 16.59 -15.35 0.64
N ARG A 196 17.22 -16.39 0.07
CA ARG A 196 17.88 -16.31 -1.24
C ARG A 196 16.93 -15.87 -2.35
N ASP A 197 15.76 -16.49 -2.43
CA ASP A 197 14.74 -16.18 -3.43
C ASP A 197 14.23 -14.75 -3.26
N GLY A 198 14.00 -14.31 -2.02
CA GLY A 198 13.57 -12.95 -1.71
C GLY A 198 14.61 -11.91 -2.13
N VAL A 199 15.87 -12.09 -1.72
CA VAL A 199 16.98 -11.19 -2.09
C VAL A 199 17.18 -11.17 -3.61
N GLY A 200 17.16 -12.35 -4.25
CA GLY A 200 17.26 -12.49 -5.70
C GLY A 200 16.14 -11.77 -6.44
N LYS A 201 14.88 -11.90 -5.98
CA LYS A 201 13.73 -11.17 -6.55
C LYS A 201 13.87 -9.68 -6.38
N ARG A 202 14.34 -9.18 -5.24
CA ARG A 202 14.56 -7.75 -5.01
C ARG A 202 15.63 -7.18 -5.94
N VAL A 203 16.75 -7.88 -6.09
CA VAL A 203 17.80 -7.51 -7.06
C VAL A 203 17.25 -7.51 -8.49
N ALA A 204 16.48 -8.54 -8.87
CA ALA A 204 15.87 -8.62 -10.19
C ALA A 204 14.85 -7.49 -10.43
N LEU A 205 14.04 -7.13 -9.44
CA LEU A 205 13.10 -6.01 -9.48
C LEU A 205 13.83 -4.69 -9.78
N VAL A 206 14.87 -4.37 -9.00
CA VAL A 206 15.69 -3.16 -9.17
C VAL A 206 16.35 -3.11 -10.55
N ASN A 207 16.85 -4.26 -11.02
CA ASN A 207 17.58 -4.33 -12.29
C ASN A 207 16.66 -4.25 -13.51
N ASN A 208 15.47 -4.86 -13.46
CA ASN A 208 14.65 -5.09 -14.65
C ASN A 208 13.45 -4.15 -14.78
N VAL A 209 12.82 -3.74 -13.67
CA VAL A 209 11.71 -2.77 -13.75
C VAL A 209 12.31 -1.37 -13.79
N LYS A 210 11.81 -0.45 -14.61
CA LYS A 210 12.28 0.96 -14.68
C LYS A 210 11.11 1.94 -14.61
N THR A 211 9.93 1.50 -15.02
CA THR A 211 8.70 2.29 -14.99
C THR A 211 7.61 1.50 -14.27
N ILE A 212 6.99 2.08 -13.25
CA ILE A 212 5.78 1.58 -12.60
C ILE A 212 4.64 2.52 -12.97
N VAL A 213 3.58 1.98 -13.56
CA VAL A 213 2.35 2.71 -13.87
C VAL A 213 1.23 2.19 -13.00
N VAL A 214 0.51 3.06 -12.30
CA VAL A 214 -0.64 2.72 -11.46
C VAL A 214 -1.87 3.35 -12.11
N ILE A 215 -2.82 2.54 -12.57
CA ILE A 215 -4.09 3.00 -13.11
C ILE A 215 -5.17 2.74 -12.05
N TYR A 216 -5.84 3.79 -11.60
CA TYR A 216 -6.71 3.76 -10.42
C TYR A 216 -8.16 4.08 -10.80
N ALA A 217 -8.99 3.06 -10.93
CA ALA A 217 -10.41 3.17 -11.30
C ALA A 217 -11.33 3.48 -10.10
N GLU A 218 -12.64 3.45 -10.30
CA GLU A 218 -13.76 3.72 -9.36
C GLU A 218 -14.89 2.73 -9.65
N ASN A 219 -15.89 2.41 -8.84
CA ASN A 219 -15.95 2.13 -7.41
C ASN A 219 -16.52 0.70 -7.41
N ARG A 220 -15.67 -0.34 -7.43
CA ARG A 220 -16.06 -1.70 -7.85
C ARG A 220 -15.42 -2.75 -6.97
N GLY A 221 -16.25 -3.58 -6.33
CA GLY A 221 -15.79 -4.77 -5.59
C GLY A 221 -15.29 -5.89 -6.51
N PHE A 222 -14.46 -6.79 -5.98
CA PHE A 222 -13.92 -7.91 -6.78
C PHE A 222 -15.04 -8.81 -7.31
N ASP A 223 -15.92 -9.29 -6.42
CA ASP A 223 -17.06 -10.12 -6.82
C ASP A 223 -18.02 -9.41 -7.78
N ASN A 224 -18.08 -8.07 -7.76
CA ASN A 224 -18.94 -7.29 -8.66
C ASN A 224 -18.52 -7.41 -10.14
N LEU A 225 -17.21 -7.47 -10.44
CA LEU A 225 -16.71 -7.46 -11.83
C LEU A 225 -15.96 -8.73 -12.24
N TYR A 226 -15.22 -9.34 -11.31
CA TYR A 226 -14.34 -10.49 -11.56
C TYR A 226 -14.76 -11.73 -10.78
N GLY A 227 -15.91 -11.68 -10.10
CA GLY A 227 -16.46 -12.78 -9.33
C GLY A 227 -16.68 -14.06 -10.13
N LEU A 228 -16.82 -14.00 -11.45
CA LEU A 228 -16.98 -15.18 -12.31
C LEU A 228 -15.65 -15.64 -12.94
N PHE A 229 -14.52 -15.02 -12.61
CA PHE A 229 -13.25 -15.29 -13.28
C PHE A 229 -12.74 -16.72 -12.96
N PRO A 230 -12.38 -17.53 -13.97
CA PRO A 230 -11.93 -18.90 -13.74
C PRO A 230 -10.66 -18.95 -12.87
N GLY A 231 -10.68 -19.77 -11.82
CA GLY A 231 -9.54 -19.90 -10.90
C GLY A 231 -9.53 -18.90 -9.75
N ALA A 232 -10.37 -17.86 -9.81
CA ALA A 232 -10.51 -16.91 -8.71
C ALA A 232 -11.37 -17.47 -7.58
N ASN A 233 -11.06 -17.05 -6.36
CA ASN A 233 -11.96 -17.08 -5.24
C ASN A 233 -13.10 -16.07 -5.48
N GLY A 234 -14.06 -16.43 -6.33
CA GLY A 234 -15.13 -15.54 -6.78
C GLY A 234 -16.48 -15.79 -6.11
N VAL A 235 -17.57 -15.34 -6.74
CA VAL A 235 -18.94 -15.38 -6.20
C VAL A 235 -19.34 -16.82 -5.81
N PRO A 236 -19.58 -17.11 -4.52
CA PRO A 236 -19.91 -18.45 -4.06
C PRO A 236 -21.20 -18.99 -4.69
N GLY A 237 -21.19 -20.27 -5.05
CA GLY A 237 -22.33 -20.95 -5.69
C GLY A 237 -22.52 -20.63 -7.17
N VAL A 238 -21.73 -19.71 -7.73
CA VAL A 238 -21.71 -19.40 -9.17
C VAL A 238 -20.32 -19.68 -9.76
N ASN A 239 -19.25 -19.24 -9.08
CA ASN A 239 -17.88 -19.55 -9.45
C ASN A 239 -17.43 -20.88 -8.80
N PRO A 240 -16.99 -21.88 -9.60
CA PRO A 240 -16.62 -23.20 -9.08
C PRO A 240 -15.34 -23.21 -8.23
N THR A 241 -14.50 -22.17 -8.30
CA THR A 241 -13.25 -22.07 -7.53
C THR A 241 -13.36 -21.19 -6.28
N SER A 242 -14.58 -20.75 -5.94
CA SER A 242 -14.83 -20.03 -4.69
C SER A 242 -14.49 -20.90 -3.47
N THR A 243 -13.88 -20.29 -2.46
CA THR A 243 -13.44 -20.95 -1.22
C THR A 243 -14.36 -20.68 -0.02
N GLY A 244 -15.45 -19.91 -0.23
CA GLY A 244 -16.40 -19.50 0.79
C GLY A 244 -17.86 -19.83 0.47
N THR A 245 -18.77 -19.29 1.28
CA THR A 245 -20.23 -19.34 1.04
C THR A 245 -20.78 -17.92 1.02
N ALA A 246 -21.79 -17.67 0.20
CA ALA A 246 -22.45 -16.37 0.16
C ALA A 246 -23.26 -16.22 1.46
N ALA A 247 -22.88 -15.25 2.29
CA ALA A 247 -23.55 -15.00 3.55
C ALA A 247 -24.97 -14.47 3.29
N ALA A 248 -25.97 -15.14 3.86
CA ALA A 248 -27.34 -14.63 3.87
C ALA A 248 -27.35 -13.29 4.61
N GLN A 249 -27.86 -12.25 3.97
CA GLN A 249 -27.85 -10.92 4.53
C GLN A 249 -28.82 -10.82 5.71
N LYS A 250 -28.43 -10.02 6.69
CA LYS A 250 -29.14 -9.82 7.96
C LYS A 250 -29.74 -8.44 8.04
N ASP A 251 -30.76 -8.32 8.88
CA ASP A 251 -31.37 -7.06 9.24
C ASP A 251 -30.55 -6.33 10.33
N PHE A 252 -31.01 -5.15 10.74
CA PHE A 252 -30.39 -4.33 11.78
C PHE A 252 -30.25 -5.08 13.11
N ASP A 253 -31.24 -5.90 13.46
CA ASP A 253 -31.27 -6.71 14.70
C ASP A 253 -30.47 -8.02 14.61
N GLY A 254 -29.90 -8.33 13.44
CA GLY A 254 -29.13 -9.55 13.20
C GLY A 254 -29.96 -10.77 12.77
N SER A 255 -31.28 -10.64 12.63
CA SER A 255 -32.11 -11.69 12.02
C SER A 255 -31.79 -11.85 10.52
N THR A 256 -31.91 -13.07 9.99
CA THR A 256 -31.72 -13.31 8.56
C THR A 256 -32.89 -12.73 7.76
N LEU A 257 -32.59 -11.95 6.73
CA LEU A 257 -33.62 -11.36 5.88
C LEU A 257 -34.33 -12.44 5.05
N PRO A 258 -35.67 -12.44 4.98
CA PRO A 258 -36.42 -13.37 4.13
C PRO A 258 -36.25 -13.05 2.63
N SER A 259 -35.97 -11.80 2.29
CA SER A 259 -35.71 -11.29 0.94
C SER A 259 -34.79 -10.08 1.01
N LEU A 260 -34.14 -9.72 -0.09
CA LEU A 260 -33.40 -8.47 -0.17
C LEU A 260 -34.35 -7.27 -0.02
N PRO A 261 -33.92 -6.17 0.63
CA PRO A 261 -34.65 -4.91 0.59
C PRO A 261 -34.70 -4.37 -0.84
N PRO A 262 -35.76 -3.65 -1.23
CA PRO A 262 -35.83 -3.08 -2.56
C PRO A 262 -34.72 -2.05 -2.76
N THR A 263 -34.32 -1.84 -4.01
CA THR A 263 -33.46 -0.73 -4.36
C THR A 263 -34.26 0.56 -4.39
N TRP A 264 -34.21 1.32 -3.29
CA TRP A 264 -34.99 2.55 -3.15
C TRP A 264 -34.70 3.56 -4.25
N GLY A 265 -35.71 4.00 -4.99
CA GLY A 265 -35.54 4.89 -6.15
C GLY A 265 -35.16 4.18 -7.47
N GLY A 266 -35.03 2.85 -7.47
CA GLY A 266 -34.71 2.06 -8.68
C GLY A 266 -33.22 1.74 -8.84
N LEU A 267 -32.95 0.64 -9.54
CA LEU A 267 -31.61 0.06 -9.74
C LEU A 267 -30.77 0.84 -10.75
N THR A 268 -31.38 1.30 -11.83
CA THR A 268 -30.74 2.12 -12.85
C THR A 268 -30.72 3.59 -12.41
N ALA A 269 -29.66 4.32 -12.74
CA ALA A 269 -29.59 5.75 -12.45
C ALA A 269 -30.72 6.53 -13.15
N ALA A 270 -31.07 7.69 -12.61
CA ALA A 270 -32.08 8.55 -13.22
C ALA A 270 -31.64 8.98 -14.63
N GLY A 271 -32.59 9.03 -15.57
CA GLY A 271 -32.35 9.46 -16.95
C GLY A 271 -31.78 8.39 -17.89
N GLN A 272 -31.57 7.16 -17.43
CA GLN A 272 -31.17 6.05 -18.30
C GLN A 272 -32.34 5.58 -19.19
N SER A 273 -32.02 5.15 -20.42
CA SER A 273 -33.01 4.62 -21.37
C SER A 273 -33.56 3.25 -20.95
N VAL A 274 -32.74 2.44 -20.30
CA VAL A 274 -33.13 1.20 -19.63
C VAL A 274 -33.43 1.53 -18.18
N THR A 275 -34.65 1.23 -17.72
CA THR A 275 -35.09 1.53 -16.35
C THR A 275 -35.51 0.25 -15.62
N VAL A 276 -34.96 0.07 -14.42
CA VAL A 276 -35.44 -0.93 -13.44
C VAL A 276 -35.89 -0.17 -12.18
N THR A 277 -37.20 -0.11 -11.99
CA THR A 277 -37.84 0.68 -10.91
C THR A 277 -37.73 -0.01 -9.56
N GLN A 278 -37.91 0.75 -8.47
CA GLN A 278 -37.93 0.19 -7.11
C GLN A 278 -38.95 -0.96 -6.97
N ALA A 279 -40.14 -0.83 -7.54
CA ALA A 279 -41.20 -1.84 -7.46
C ALA A 279 -40.75 -3.20 -8.04
N GLN A 280 -39.97 -3.17 -9.12
CA GLN A 280 -39.42 -4.37 -9.77
C GLN A 280 -38.31 -5.05 -8.96
N THR A 281 -37.76 -4.38 -7.95
CA THR A 281 -36.69 -4.91 -7.08
C THR A 281 -37.19 -5.47 -5.74
N THR A 282 -38.50 -5.56 -5.55
CA THR A 282 -39.11 -6.05 -4.31
C THR A 282 -39.13 -7.59 -4.27
N GLY A 283 -38.97 -8.17 -3.07
CA GLY A 283 -39.12 -9.63 -2.85
C GLY A 283 -38.02 -10.51 -3.45
N TRP A 284 -36.90 -9.91 -3.88
CA TRP A 284 -35.77 -10.65 -4.43
C TRP A 284 -35.15 -11.60 -3.40
N ALA A 285 -34.74 -12.79 -3.83
CA ALA A 285 -34.14 -13.79 -2.93
C ALA A 285 -32.88 -13.24 -2.25
N ASN A 286 -32.69 -13.53 -0.96
CA ASN A 286 -31.53 -13.11 -0.16
C ASN A 286 -30.24 -13.82 -0.58
N LYS A 287 -29.69 -13.45 -1.74
CA LYS A 287 -28.46 -13.97 -2.32
C LYS A 287 -27.91 -13.03 -3.41
N PRO A 288 -26.63 -13.16 -3.81
CA PRO A 288 -26.10 -12.47 -4.98
C PRO A 288 -26.91 -12.74 -6.26
N PHE A 289 -26.97 -11.76 -7.17
CA PHE A 289 -27.64 -11.88 -8.47
C PHE A 289 -26.86 -11.15 -9.58
N GLN A 290 -27.02 -11.62 -10.82
CA GLN A 290 -26.39 -11.02 -11.98
C GLN A 290 -27.19 -9.81 -12.49
N ILE A 291 -26.55 -8.65 -12.60
CA ILE A 291 -27.14 -7.39 -13.07
C ILE A 291 -27.39 -7.44 -14.58
N ASP A 292 -26.41 -7.94 -15.35
CA ASP A 292 -26.44 -8.02 -16.80
C ASP A 292 -26.93 -9.39 -17.33
N ASP A 293 -27.79 -10.06 -16.57
CA ASP A 293 -28.40 -11.34 -16.98
C ASP A 293 -29.09 -11.16 -18.35
N PRO A 294 -28.71 -11.93 -19.39
CA PRO A 294 -29.30 -11.83 -20.72
C PRO A 294 -30.80 -12.19 -20.76
N SER A 295 -31.31 -12.88 -19.73
CA SER A 295 -32.73 -13.20 -19.55
C SER A 295 -33.50 -12.10 -18.79
N GLY A 296 -32.80 -11.06 -18.33
CA GLY A 296 -33.31 -9.94 -17.55
C GLY A 296 -33.04 -10.08 -16.05
N VAL A 297 -32.60 -8.98 -15.44
CA VAL A 297 -32.11 -8.95 -14.05
C VAL A 297 -33.16 -9.54 -13.10
N ASN A 298 -32.76 -10.60 -12.40
CA ASN A 298 -33.54 -11.30 -11.39
C ASN A 298 -35.02 -11.55 -11.76
N GLY A 299 -35.27 -11.98 -13.00
CA GLY A 299 -36.61 -12.35 -13.48
C GLY A 299 -37.51 -11.17 -13.89
N THR A 300 -36.99 -9.94 -13.95
CA THR A 300 -37.75 -8.77 -14.41
C THR A 300 -38.01 -8.74 -15.93
N GLY A 301 -37.28 -9.55 -16.70
CA GLY A 301 -37.27 -9.50 -18.17
C GLY A 301 -36.54 -8.27 -18.74
N VAL A 302 -35.96 -7.42 -17.90
CA VAL A 302 -35.21 -6.22 -18.31
C VAL A 302 -33.71 -6.49 -18.25
N VAL A 303 -33.03 -6.44 -19.39
CA VAL A 303 -31.57 -6.57 -19.46
C VAL A 303 -30.92 -5.24 -19.12
N VAL A 304 -30.02 -5.22 -18.13
CA VAL A 304 -29.23 -4.04 -17.74
C VAL A 304 -27.78 -4.26 -18.19
N PRO A 305 -27.43 -3.92 -19.44
CA PRO A 305 -26.06 -4.14 -19.93
C PRO A 305 -25.06 -3.24 -19.22
N GLN A 306 -23.77 -3.60 -19.31
CA GLN A 306 -22.65 -2.86 -18.70
C GLN A 306 -22.51 -1.40 -19.18
N SER A 307 -23.18 -1.01 -20.28
CA SER A 307 -23.26 0.36 -20.78
C SER A 307 -24.35 1.21 -20.10
N VAL A 308 -25.19 0.62 -19.26
CA VAL A 308 -26.22 1.33 -18.47
C VAL A 308 -25.65 1.69 -17.11
N ILE A 309 -25.83 2.95 -16.72
CA ILE A 309 -25.39 3.46 -15.42
C ILE A 309 -26.37 2.97 -14.35
N THR A 310 -25.91 2.18 -13.38
CA THR A 310 -26.68 1.87 -12.17
C THR A 310 -26.70 3.07 -11.25
N ARG A 311 -27.64 3.14 -10.31
CA ARG A 311 -27.58 4.15 -9.25
C ARG A 311 -26.27 4.05 -8.47
N ASP A 312 -25.93 5.12 -7.77
CA ASP A 312 -24.88 5.11 -6.76
C ASP A 312 -25.38 4.44 -5.46
N LEU A 313 -24.43 3.86 -4.71
CA LEU A 313 -24.65 3.19 -3.44
C LEU A 313 -23.74 3.83 -2.39
N VAL A 314 -24.19 3.87 -1.14
CA VAL A 314 -23.35 4.35 -0.03
C VAL A 314 -22.09 3.49 0.12
N HIS A 315 -20.96 4.17 0.12
CA HIS A 315 -19.63 3.60 0.28
C HIS A 315 -18.83 4.39 1.33
N ARG A 316 -19.47 4.72 2.45
CA ARG A 316 -18.87 5.57 3.50
C ARG A 316 -18.18 4.74 4.58
N PHE A 317 -17.21 5.33 5.26
CA PHE A 317 -16.28 4.66 6.19
C PHE A 317 -16.96 3.76 7.23
N TYR A 318 -17.94 4.28 7.97
CA TYR A 318 -18.64 3.51 8.99
C TYR A 318 -19.70 2.58 8.42
N ASN A 319 -20.35 2.97 7.30
CA ASN A 319 -21.25 2.07 6.58
C ASN A 319 -20.51 0.80 6.17
N ASN A 320 -19.35 0.92 5.54
CA ASN A 320 -18.59 -0.23 5.09
C ASN A 320 -18.16 -1.15 6.25
N GLN A 321 -17.71 -0.60 7.38
CA GLN A 321 -17.45 -1.41 8.59
C GLN A 321 -18.68 -2.17 9.08
N MET A 322 -19.84 -1.51 9.13
CA MET A 322 -21.08 -2.15 9.54
C MET A 322 -21.58 -3.19 8.52
N GLN A 323 -21.32 -2.99 7.22
CA GLN A 323 -21.63 -3.95 6.16
C GLN A 323 -20.77 -5.21 6.26
N ILE A 324 -19.46 -5.04 6.54
CA ILE A 324 -18.48 -6.11 6.77
C ILE A 324 -18.79 -6.87 8.07
N ASN A 325 -19.33 -6.18 9.09
CA ASN A 325 -19.80 -6.76 10.35
C ASN A 325 -18.76 -7.74 10.99
N GLY A 326 -17.53 -7.25 11.17
CA GLY A 326 -16.46 -8.05 11.77
C GLY A 326 -15.95 -9.21 10.90
N GLY A 327 -16.17 -9.16 9.59
CA GLY A 327 -15.73 -10.16 8.61
C GLY A 327 -16.82 -11.17 8.23
N ALA A 328 -18.02 -11.07 8.82
CA ALA A 328 -19.16 -11.90 8.44
C ALA A 328 -19.74 -11.53 7.07
N ASN A 329 -19.51 -10.29 6.61
CA ASN A 329 -19.97 -9.74 5.34
C ASN A 329 -21.49 -9.92 5.12
N ASP A 330 -22.29 -9.87 6.18
CA ASP A 330 -23.70 -10.25 6.17
C ASP A 330 -24.65 -9.06 6.37
N LYS A 331 -24.17 -7.82 6.25
CA LYS A 331 -24.98 -6.61 6.46
C LYS A 331 -24.84 -5.55 5.35
N PHE A 332 -24.38 -5.97 4.17
CA PHE A 332 -24.27 -5.09 3.00
C PHE A 332 -25.61 -4.47 2.62
N THR A 333 -26.69 -5.26 2.63
CA THR A 333 -28.03 -4.75 2.30
C THR A 333 -28.65 -3.93 3.42
N ALA A 334 -28.33 -4.24 4.69
CA ALA A 334 -28.83 -3.50 5.85
C ALA A 334 -28.36 -2.05 5.81
N TYR A 335 -27.06 -1.84 5.61
CA TYR A 335 -26.42 -0.53 5.67
C TYR A 335 -26.08 0.05 4.30
N SER A 336 -26.78 -0.39 3.26
CA SER A 336 -26.80 0.26 1.95
C SER A 336 -28.00 1.19 1.82
N ASP A 337 -27.84 2.33 1.15
CA ASP A 337 -28.95 3.19 0.74
C ASP A 337 -29.55 2.79 -0.63
N ALA A 338 -29.00 1.74 -1.25
CA ALA A 338 -29.44 1.11 -2.49
C ALA A 338 -30.01 -0.31 -2.27
N GLY A 339 -30.18 -0.71 -1.01
CA GLY A 339 -30.83 -1.96 -0.63
C GLY A 339 -30.17 -3.17 -1.29
N GLY A 340 -30.98 -4.01 -1.95
CA GLY A 340 -30.53 -5.24 -2.60
C GLY A 340 -29.49 -5.06 -3.71
N LEU A 341 -29.35 -3.87 -4.31
CA LEU A 341 -28.36 -3.64 -5.37
C LEU A 341 -26.93 -3.90 -4.91
N SER A 342 -26.64 -3.76 -3.61
CA SER A 342 -25.32 -4.11 -3.08
C SER A 342 -24.94 -5.57 -3.36
N MET A 343 -25.89 -6.48 -3.56
CA MET A 343 -25.63 -7.89 -3.87
C MET A 343 -25.47 -8.19 -5.37
N GLY A 344 -25.48 -7.17 -6.23
CA GLY A 344 -25.39 -7.33 -7.67
C GLY A 344 -23.95 -7.55 -8.17
N TYR A 345 -23.79 -8.42 -9.15
CA TYR A 345 -22.53 -8.62 -9.89
C TYR A 345 -22.77 -8.64 -11.42
N TYR A 346 -21.71 -8.42 -12.20
CA TYR A 346 -21.71 -8.48 -13.66
C TYR A 346 -21.01 -9.75 -14.16
N ASP A 347 -21.39 -10.23 -15.34
CA ASP A 347 -20.56 -11.16 -16.09
C ASP A 347 -19.46 -10.40 -16.85
N GLY A 348 -18.27 -10.37 -16.23
CA GLY A 348 -17.09 -9.72 -16.79
C GLY A 348 -16.48 -10.42 -18.02
N SER A 349 -16.95 -11.59 -18.45
CA SER A 349 -16.26 -12.44 -19.44
C SER A 349 -16.03 -11.79 -20.82
N LYS A 350 -16.79 -10.74 -21.14
CA LYS A 350 -16.68 -9.95 -22.37
C LYS A 350 -15.92 -8.62 -22.22
N MET A 351 -15.49 -8.27 -21.01
CA MET A 351 -14.70 -7.07 -20.75
C MET A 351 -13.30 -7.19 -21.37
N SER A 352 -12.77 -6.07 -21.83
CA SER A 352 -11.41 -5.97 -22.36
C SER A 352 -10.38 -6.20 -21.26
N MET A 353 -10.62 -5.66 -20.06
CA MET A 353 -9.76 -5.89 -18.90
C MET A 353 -9.78 -7.34 -18.42
N TRP A 354 -10.90 -8.05 -18.56
CA TRP A 354 -10.96 -9.50 -18.32
C TRP A 354 -10.05 -10.27 -19.27
N SER A 355 -9.96 -9.85 -20.53
CA SER A 355 -9.04 -10.46 -21.50
C SER A 355 -7.57 -10.23 -21.13
N LEU A 356 -7.23 -9.04 -20.61
CA LEU A 356 -5.90 -8.78 -20.06
C LEU A 356 -5.62 -9.61 -18.80
N ALA A 357 -6.60 -9.78 -17.91
CA ALA A 357 -6.47 -10.64 -16.73
C ALA A 357 -6.20 -12.11 -17.10
N LYS A 358 -6.83 -12.64 -18.17
CA LYS A 358 -6.51 -13.98 -18.70
C LYS A 358 -5.09 -14.08 -19.25
N GLN A 359 -4.54 -12.98 -19.77
CA GLN A 359 -3.20 -12.95 -20.33
C GLN A 359 -2.12 -12.81 -19.26
N TYR A 360 -2.38 -12.04 -18.21
CA TYR A 360 -1.41 -11.69 -17.18
C TYR A 360 -1.83 -12.20 -15.80
N VAL A 361 -1.76 -11.35 -14.77
CA VAL A 361 -2.09 -11.71 -13.39
C VAL A 361 -3.36 -11.01 -12.94
N LEU A 362 -4.30 -11.78 -12.42
CA LEU A 362 -5.42 -11.28 -11.61
C LEU A 362 -5.11 -11.55 -10.13
N ALA A 363 -5.02 -10.53 -9.30
CA ALA A 363 -4.94 -10.70 -7.86
C ALA A 363 -6.36 -10.77 -7.28
N ASP A 364 -6.73 -11.93 -6.75
CA ASP A 364 -8.07 -12.19 -6.20
C ASP A 364 -8.12 -12.09 -4.68
N ASN A 365 -7.06 -11.59 -4.05
CA ASN A 365 -6.99 -11.38 -2.62
C ASN A 365 -6.45 -9.97 -2.30
N PHE A 366 -6.90 -8.99 -3.09
CA PHE A 366 -6.51 -7.58 -3.02
C PHE A 366 -7.63 -6.74 -2.40
N TYR A 367 -7.36 -6.13 -1.25
CA TYR A 367 -8.34 -5.36 -0.49
C TYR A 367 -8.14 -3.84 -0.67
N MET A 368 -9.22 -3.07 -0.54
CA MET A 368 -9.05 -1.61 -0.48
C MET A 368 -8.30 -1.21 0.79
N GLY A 369 -7.43 -0.20 0.68
CA GLY A 369 -6.48 0.19 1.74
C GLY A 369 -7.16 0.63 3.03
N ALA A 370 -8.30 1.30 2.92
CA ALA A 370 -9.12 1.74 4.04
C ALA A 370 -10.61 1.47 3.81
N PHE A 371 -11.39 1.38 4.88
CA PHE A 371 -12.84 1.32 4.80
C PHE A 371 -13.41 2.55 4.08
N GLY A 372 -14.53 2.38 3.38
CA GLY A 372 -15.27 3.49 2.78
C GLY A 372 -14.67 4.05 1.50
N GLY A 373 -14.90 5.35 1.27
CA GLY A 373 -15.01 5.92 -0.08
C GLY A 373 -13.72 6.40 -0.73
N SER A 374 -13.87 6.92 -1.95
CA SER A 374 -12.78 7.31 -2.85
C SER A 374 -11.76 8.24 -2.21
N PHE A 375 -12.22 9.29 -1.54
CA PHE A 375 -11.34 10.28 -0.90
C PHE A 375 -10.28 9.62 -0.01
N LEU A 376 -10.67 8.77 0.94
CA LEU A 376 -9.73 8.17 1.89
C LEU A 376 -8.80 7.19 1.20
N ASN A 377 -9.31 6.36 0.29
CA ASN A 377 -8.51 5.38 -0.43
C ASN A 377 -7.50 6.02 -1.40
N HIS A 378 -7.76 7.22 -1.94
CA HIS A 378 -6.74 7.97 -2.70
C HIS A 378 -5.60 8.49 -1.81
N GLN A 379 -5.89 8.88 -0.56
CA GLN A 379 -4.86 9.26 0.40
C GLN A 379 -4.04 8.03 0.81
N TYR A 380 -4.73 6.91 1.06
CA TYR A 380 -4.08 5.64 1.38
C TYR A 380 -3.16 5.13 0.27
N LEU A 381 -3.52 5.34 -1.00
CA LEU A 381 -2.66 5.01 -2.15
C LEU A 381 -1.30 5.73 -2.13
N ILE A 382 -1.23 6.95 -1.58
CA ILE A 382 0.01 7.74 -1.63
C ILE A 382 0.78 7.79 -0.30
N CYS A 383 0.15 7.54 0.84
CA CYS A 383 0.82 7.62 2.15
C CYS A 383 0.52 6.45 3.10
N ALA A 384 -0.42 5.55 2.76
CA ALA A 384 -0.98 4.55 3.68
C ALA A 384 -1.47 5.19 5.01
N CYS A 385 -2.07 6.36 4.93
CA CYS A 385 -2.42 7.18 6.09
C CYS A 385 -3.77 7.86 5.93
N ALA A 386 -4.43 8.14 7.05
CA ALA A 386 -5.65 8.94 7.10
C ALA A 386 -5.31 10.43 7.31
N PRO A 387 -5.90 11.37 6.54
CA PRO A 387 -5.68 12.79 6.75
C PRO A 387 -6.21 13.28 8.10
N THR A 388 -5.54 14.27 8.67
CA THR A 388 -5.85 14.82 9.98
C THR A 388 -6.65 16.12 9.89
N TYR A 389 -7.50 16.36 10.88
CA TYR A 389 -8.23 17.60 11.08
C TYR A 389 -8.09 18.04 12.55
N PRO A 390 -7.08 18.85 12.90
CA PRO A 390 -6.92 19.36 14.25
C PRO A 390 -8.10 20.24 14.68
N ASN A 391 -8.55 20.10 15.93
CA ASN A 391 -9.59 20.96 16.54
C ASN A 391 -10.91 21.04 15.75
N ALA A 392 -11.33 19.92 15.13
CA ALA A 392 -12.56 19.89 14.34
C ALA A 392 -13.80 20.35 15.14
N ASP A 393 -13.86 19.97 16.42
CA ASP A 393 -14.92 20.24 17.38
C ASP A 393 -15.17 21.73 17.65
N THR A 394 -14.16 22.58 17.43
CA THR A 394 -14.26 24.04 17.61
C THR A 394 -14.18 24.80 16.28
N SER A 395 -14.20 24.09 15.16
CA SER A 395 -14.11 24.66 13.81
C SER A 395 -15.46 24.69 13.07
N VAL A 396 -15.46 25.25 11.86
CA VAL A 396 -16.61 25.20 10.93
C VAL A 396 -17.02 23.77 10.57
N ALA A 397 -16.14 22.78 10.75
CA ALA A 397 -16.41 21.37 10.48
C ALA A 397 -16.92 20.57 11.70
N SER A 398 -17.26 21.23 12.81
CA SER A 398 -17.79 20.54 14.01
C SER A 398 -19.05 19.71 13.72
N GLY A 399 -19.91 20.18 12.82
CA GLY A 399 -21.08 19.45 12.31
C GLY A 399 -20.74 18.23 11.43
N SER A 400 -19.50 18.11 10.96
CA SER A 400 -19.01 17.00 10.15
C SER A 400 -18.47 15.84 10.99
N ILE A 401 -18.51 15.91 12.32
CA ILE A 401 -18.04 14.83 13.21
C ILE A 401 -19.11 13.76 13.34
N ALA A 402 -18.78 12.55 12.89
CA ALA A 402 -19.67 11.40 12.96
C ALA A 402 -20.08 11.09 14.41
N LYS A 403 -21.33 10.63 14.57
CA LYS A 403 -21.86 10.13 15.85
C LYS A 403 -21.86 8.62 15.79
N ILE A 404 -21.07 8.00 16.67
CA ILE A 404 -20.92 6.55 16.77
C ILE A 404 -21.27 6.08 18.17
N ASP A 405 -21.79 4.87 18.25
CA ASP A 405 -21.90 4.11 19.48
C ASP A 405 -20.60 3.30 19.64
N THR A 406 -20.03 3.30 20.85
CA THR A 406 -18.85 2.50 21.21
C THR A 406 -19.17 1.53 22.33
N ASP A 407 -18.41 0.44 22.42
CA ASP A 407 -18.46 -0.45 23.58
C ASP A 407 -17.75 0.18 24.80
N ALA A 408 -17.74 -0.55 25.92
CA ALA A 408 -17.10 -0.10 27.17
C ALA A 408 -15.58 0.10 27.05
N SER A 409 -14.95 -0.50 26.04
CA SER A 409 -13.52 -0.35 25.72
C SER A 409 -13.26 0.75 24.70
N GLY A 410 -14.29 1.46 24.24
CA GLY A 410 -14.19 2.52 23.24
C GLY A 410 -14.10 2.01 21.80
N ASN A 411 -14.30 0.72 21.54
CA ASN A 411 -14.31 0.18 20.18
C ASN A 411 -15.60 0.57 19.47
N PHE A 412 -15.50 0.84 18.16
CA PHE A 412 -16.67 1.13 17.32
C PHE A 412 -17.66 -0.05 17.33
N VAL A 413 -18.94 0.24 17.54
CA VAL A 413 -20.04 -0.73 17.44
C VAL A 413 -20.87 -0.45 16.19
N ARG A 414 -21.32 0.80 16.02
CA ARG A 414 -22.14 1.26 14.88
C ARG A 414 -22.20 2.78 14.82
N LEU A 415 -22.66 3.32 13.70
CA LEU A 415 -23.16 4.71 13.68
C LEU A 415 -24.36 4.82 14.62
N THR A 416 -24.43 5.91 15.40
CA THR A 416 -25.58 6.20 16.26
C THR A 416 -26.83 6.33 15.40
N PRO A 417 -27.87 5.51 15.62
CA PRO A 417 -29.07 5.55 14.81
C PRO A 417 -29.79 6.91 14.88
N GLY A 418 -30.40 7.33 13.78
CA GLY A 418 -31.25 8.52 13.71
C GLY A 418 -32.58 8.30 14.44
N THR A 419 -33.26 9.39 14.81
CA THR A 419 -34.54 9.34 15.55
C THR A 419 -35.66 8.59 14.82
N ASN A 420 -35.61 8.55 13.49
CA ASN A 420 -36.60 7.90 12.64
C ASN A 420 -36.03 6.70 11.86
N THR A 421 -34.95 6.08 12.35
CA THR A 421 -34.46 4.87 11.70
C THR A 421 -35.53 3.78 11.77
N PRO A 422 -35.83 3.07 10.67
CA PRO A 422 -36.76 1.96 10.72
C PRO A 422 -36.18 0.81 11.55
N THR A 423 -37.05 0.00 12.15
CA THR A 423 -36.66 -1.18 12.94
C THR A 423 -36.19 -2.34 12.07
N SER A 424 -36.57 -2.35 10.79
CA SER A 424 -36.16 -3.32 9.78
C SER A 424 -35.78 -2.59 8.49
N VAL A 425 -34.72 -3.05 7.84
CA VAL A 425 -34.28 -2.52 6.54
C VAL A 425 -35.33 -2.73 5.45
N LEU A 426 -36.22 -3.73 5.58
CA LEU A 426 -37.29 -3.96 4.59
C LEU A 426 -38.30 -2.80 4.56
N SER A 427 -38.42 -2.05 5.66
CA SER A 427 -39.33 -0.91 5.77
C SER A 427 -38.68 0.42 5.34
N GLY A 428 -37.35 0.44 5.11
CA GLY A 428 -36.63 1.63 4.69
C GLY A 428 -35.12 1.56 4.99
N LYS A 429 -34.35 2.42 4.32
CA LYS A 429 -32.92 2.55 4.56
C LYS A 429 -32.62 3.08 5.97
N ALA A 430 -31.47 2.69 6.53
CA ALA A 430 -31.00 3.22 7.80
C ALA A 430 -30.87 4.75 7.76
N THR A 431 -31.14 5.39 8.90
CA THR A 431 -30.81 6.81 9.11
C THR A 431 -29.90 6.94 10.33
N TYR A 432 -29.07 7.98 10.34
CA TYR A 432 -28.03 8.17 11.35
C TYR A 432 -28.16 9.54 12.01
N ALA A 433 -27.79 9.63 13.29
CA ALA A 433 -27.71 10.91 13.99
C ALA A 433 -26.70 11.84 13.32
N ASN A 434 -25.54 11.30 12.92
CA ASN A 434 -24.62 11.95 11.98
C ASN A 434 -23.64 10.92 11.41
N ASP A 435 -23.67 10.71 10.10
CA ASP A 435 -22.59 10.03 9.37
C ASP A 435 -21.69 11.11 8.75
N GLY A 436 -20.80 11.65 9.57
CA GLY A 436 -19.98 12.80 9.24
C GLY A 436 -18.74 12.46 8.39
N ALA A 437 -18.06 13.48 7.86
CA ALA A 437 -16.78 13.28 7.16
C ALA A 437 -15.60 13.04 8.10
N LEU A 438 -15.76 13.40 9.38
CA LEU A 438 -14.71 13.33 10.38
C LEU A 438 -15.01 12.26 11.42
N THR A 439 -13.98 11.54 11.88
CA THR A 439 -14.09 10.67 13.05
C THR A 439 -14.40 11.49 14.31
N PRO A 440 -14.92 10.88 15.39
CA PRO A 440 -14.75 11.45 16.73
C PRO A 440 -13.27 11.65 17.07
N LYS A 441 -13.04 12.46 18.11
CA LYS A 441 -11.72 12.76 18.63
C LYS A 441 -11.07 11.49 19.18
N ASP A 442 -9.83 11.20 18.80
CA ASP A 442 -9.05 10.10 19.37
C ASP A 442 -8.47 10.46 20.75
N ALA A 443 -7.78 9.50 21.37
CA ALA A 443 -7.16 9.69 22.67
C ALA A 443 -6.07 10.78 22.70
N ALA A 444 -5.47 11.12 21.55
CA ALA A 444 -4.49 12.19 21.38
C ALA A 444 -5.14 13.55 21.08
N GLY A 445 -6.47 13.62 21.02
CA GLY A 445 -7.18 14.85 20.69
C GLY A 445 -7.33 15.11 19.19
N MET A 446 -6.99 14.14 18.33
CA MET A 446 -6.99 14.30 16.88
C MET A 446 -8.28 13.80 16.23
N PHE A 447 -8.75 14.50 15.19
CA PHE A 447 -9.82 14.03 14.31
C PHE A 447 -9.23 13.67 12.95
N TYR A 448 -9.87 12.77 12.23
CA TYR A 448 -9.40 12.32 10.93
C TYR A 448 -10.52 12.40 9.91
N ALA A 449 -10.16 12.77 8.68
CA ALA A 449 -11.09 12.79 7.56
C ALA A 449 -11.19 11.38 6.96
N VAL A 450 -12.39 10.81 7.02
CA VAL A 450 -12.67 9.43 6.60
C VAL A 450 -13.73 9.33 5.50
N ASN A 451 -14.48 10.40 5.25
CA ASN A 451 -15.31 10.54 4.04
C ASN A 451 -14.93 11.81 3.29
N THR A 452 -15.49 12.00 2.10
CA THR A 452 -15.14 13.06 1.16
C THR A 452 -15.04 14.45 1.80
N MET A 453 -13.83 14.99 1.79
CA MET A 453 -13.51 16.39 2.02
C MET A 453 -12.81 16.96 0.78
N GLN A 454 -12.91 18.26 0.55
CA GLN A 454 -12.35 18.93 -0.60
C GLN A 454 -10.93 19.44 -0.33
N PRO A 455 -10.05 19.48 -1.34
CA PRO A 455 -8.68 19.96 -1.14
C PRO A 455 -8.66 21.44 -0.74
N PRO A 456 -7.66 21.86 0.05
CA PRO A 456 -7.45 23.26 0.45
C PRO A 456 -7.05 24.17 -0.72
N TYR A 457 -6.65 23.59 -1.86
CA TYR A 457 -6.17 24.30 -3.04
C TYR A 457 -7.06 24.02 -4.25
N GLN A 458 -7.24 25.01 -5.13
CA GLN A 458 -7.90 24.81 -6.42
C GLN A 458 -7.06 23.89 -7.33
N PRO A 459 -7.66 23.02 -8.18
CA PRO A 459 -9.09 22.71 -8.27
C PRO A 459 -9.62 22.03 -7.01
N SER A 460 -10.71 22.55 -6.47
CA SER A 460 -11.39 22.05 -5.28
C SER A 460 -12.88 22.01 -5.54
N GLY A 461 -13.66 21.18 -4.84
CA GLY A 461 -15.12 21.25 -4.88
C GLY A 461 -15.69 22.52 -4.25
N ASN A 462 -14.89 23.22 -3.43
CA ASN A 462 -15.27 24.48 -2.83
C ASN A 462 -14.75 25.66 -3.67
N ASN A 463 -15.55 26.73 -3.74
CA ASN A 463 -15.14 27.99 -4.36
C ASN A 463 -13.98 28.64 -3.59
N ALA A 464 -13.32 29.60 -4.22
CA ALA A 464 -12.33 30.42 -3.54
C ALA A 464 -12.95 31.28 -2.43
N PRO A 465 -12.19 31.62 -1.37
CA PRO A 465 -12.66 32.53 -0.33
C PRO A 465 -12.96 33.92 -0.91
N SER A 466 -14.07 34.53 -0.49
CA SER A 466 -14.44 35.89 -0.93
C SER A 466 -13.38 36.91 -0.53
N GLY A 467 -12.77 37.59 -1.51
CA GLY A 467 -11.70 38.57 -1.27
C GLY A 467 -10.37 37.96 -0.82
N GLY A 468 -10.23 36.63 -0.83
CA GLY A 468 -8.99 35.91 -0.52
C GLY A 468 -8.22 35.44 -1.76
N ASN A 469 -7.25 34.55 -1.56
CA ASN A 469 -6.46 34.00 -2.66
C ASN A 469 -7.31 33.07 -3.53
N ALA A 470 -7.46 33.40 -4.82
CA ALA A 470 -8.22 32.62 -5.79
C ALA A 470 -7.69 31.19 -6.02
N SER A 471 -6.43 30.93 -5.65
CA SER A 471 -5.81 29.61 -5.77
C SER A 471 -6.20 28.66 -4.63
N TYR A 472 -6.87 29.16 -3.59
CA TYR A 472 -7.28 28.38 -2.42
C TYR A 472 -8.76 28.02 -2.49
N ALA A 473 -9.13 26.95 -1.80
CA ALA A 473 -10.50 26.65 -1.45
C ALA A 473 -10.91 27.45 -0.22
N ASP A 474 -12.17 27.85 -0.13
CA ASP A 474 -12.69 28.62 1.01
C ASP A 474 -12.58 27.79 2.30
N PRO A 475 -11.71 28.17 3.26
CA PRO A 475 -11.53 27.43 4.51
C PRO A 475 -12.73 27.60 5.45
N ALA A 476 -13.65 28.52 5.18
CA ALA A 476 -14.90 28.66 5.94
C ALA A 476 -15.95 27.59 5.58
N LYS A 477 -15.70 26.76 4.56
CA LYS A 477 -16.56 25.61 4.24
C LYS A 477 -16.17 24.42 5.11
N ALA A 478 -17.17 23.85 5.80
CA ALA A 478 -17.02 22.65 6.63
C ALA A 478 -16.44 21.43 5.89
N SER A 479 -16.51 21.41 4.56
CA SER A 479 -15.98 20.36 3.69
C SER A 479 -14.54 20.63 3.22
N THR A 480 -13.94 21.80 3.45
CA THR A 480 -12.54 22.05 3.09
C THR A 480 -11.64 21.38 4.12
N LEU A 481 -10.79 20.46 3.67
CA LEU A 481 -9.79 19.84 4.54
C LEU A 481 -8.64 20.84 4.79
N PRO A 482 -8.16 21.01 6.03
CA PRO A 482 -6.92 21.69 6.31
C PRO A 482 -5.74 21.08 5.54
N THR A 483 -4.73 21.89 5.24
CA THR A 483 -3.54 21.41 4.55
C THR A 483 -2.83 20.30 5.34
N GLN A 484 -2.44 19.26 4.61
CA GLN A 484 -1.74 18.09 5.12
C GLN A 484 -0.22 18.24 4.98
N SER A 485 0.55 17.55 5.82
CA SER A 485 2.02 17.63 5.87
C SER A 485 2.72 16.29 6.14
N GLN A 486 1.93 15.22 6.26
CA GLN A 486 2.43 13.86 6.43
C GLN A 486 3.27 13.47 5.21
N THR A 487 4.36 12.73 5.43
CA THR A 487 5.18 12.21 4.33
C THR A 487 4.36 11.26 3.46
N ASN A 488 4.41 11.47 2.15
CA ASN A 488 3.83 10.59 1.14
C ASN A 488 4.92 10.06 0.19
N ILE A 489 4.54 9.16 -0.72
CA ILE A 489 5.46 8.52 -1.66
C ILE A 489 6.14 9.52 -2.61
N GLY A 490 5.46 10.61 -2.98
CA GLY A 490 6.03 11.67 -3.80
C GLY A 490 7.18 12.42 -3.10
N ASP A 491 7.14 12.54 -1.77
CA ASP A 491 8.24 13.08 -0.97
C ASP A 491 9.46 12.19 -1.02
N LEU A 492 9.27 10.89 -0.85
CA LEU A 492 10.36 9.91 -0.89
C LEU A 492 10.99 9.83 -2.28
N LEU A 493 10.17 9.82 -3.34
CA LEU A 493 10.64 9.78 -4.73
C LEU A 493 11.46 11.03 -5.08
N THR A 494 10.96 12.23 -4.76
CA THR A 494 11.69 13.47 -5.02
C THR A 494 12.97 13.57 -4.19
N ALA A 495 12.94 13.17 -2.92
CA ALA A 495 14.15 13.14 -2.09
C ALA A 495 15.24 12.21 -2.67
N LYS A 496 14.83 11.12 -3.34
CA LYS A 496 15.73 10.18 -4.03
C LYS A 496 16.07 10.63 -5.46
N GLY A 497 15.55 11.75 -5.95
CA GLY A 497 15.76 12.23 -7.32
C GLY A 497 15.08 11.38 -8.39
N ILE A 498 14.06 10.59 -8.01
CA ILE A 498 13.30 9.75 -8.93
C ILE A 498 12.15 10.57 -9.52
N ASN A 499 12.10 10.66 -10.85
CA ASN A 499 11.03 11.36 -11.54
C ASN A 499 9.70 10.63 -11.39
N TRP A 500 8.64 11.35 -11.04
CA TRP A 500 7.30 10.80 -10.85
C TRP A 500 6.22 11.82 -11.25
N ALA A 501 5.01 11.36 -11.53
CA ALA A 501 3.86 12.25 -11.72
C ALA A 501 2.52 11.55 -11.48
N TRP A 502 1.51 12.33 -11.13
CA TRP A 502 0.10 11.98 -11.18
C TRP A 502 -0.55 12.64 -12.41
N TYR A 503 -1.04 11.82 -13.32
CA TYR A 503 -1.83 12.25 -14.46
C TYR A 503 -3.31 12.08 -14.13
N ALA A 504 -4.06 13.18 -14.14
CA ALA A 504 -5.51 13.14 -13.99
C ALA A 504 -6.17 13.43 -15.34
N GLY A 505 -7.25 12.71 -15.66
CA GLY A 505 -8.14 13.09 -16.74
C GLY A 505 -8.70 14.49 -16.51
N ALA A 506 -8.52 15.38 -17.49
CA ALA A 506 -9.00 16.76 -17.47
C ALA A 506 -8.49 17.69 -16.34
N TRP A 507 -7.29 17.45 -15.84
CA TRP A 507 -6.61 18.33 -14.87
C TRP A 507 -6.53 19.79 -15.36
N ASN A 508 -6.12 19.98 -16.62
CA ASN A 508 -5.94 21.32 -17.17
C ASN A 508 -7.28 22.05 -17.30
N ALA A 509 -8.31 21.35 -17.78
CA ALA A 509 -9.66 21.89 -17.89
C ALA A 509 -10.22 22.27 -16.51
N ALA A 510 -10.05 21.40 -15.49
CA ALA A 510 -10.48 21.69 -14.13
C ALA A 510 -9.73 22.86 -13.51
N THR A 511 -8.43 22.99 -13.76
CA THR A 511 -7.60 24.12 -13.30
C THR A 511 -8.04 25.44 -13.92
N SER A 512 -8.40 25.43 -15.21
CA SER A 512 -8.93 26.61 -15.88
C SER A 512 -10.35 26.97 -15.42
N ASP A 513 -11.17 25.99 -15.06
CA ASP A 513 -12.56 26.18 -14.62
C ASP A 513 -12.65 26.60 -13.14
N ALA A 514 -11.70 26.18 -12.30
CA ALA A 514 -11.74 26.34 -10.85
C ALA A 514 -11.88 27.78 -10.33
N PRO A 515 -11.31 28.83 -10.95
CA PRO A 515 -11.52 30.23 -10.53
C PRO A 515 -12.98 30.69 -10.67
N ASN A 516 -13.79 30.03 -11.50
CA ASN A 516 -15.17 30.41 -11.74
C ASN A 516 -16.09 29.91 -10.62
N ALA A 517 -17.04 30.75 -10.22
CA ALA A 517 -18.03 30.39 -9.19
C ALA A 517 -19.08 29.37 -9.70
N THR A 518 -19.38 29.40 -11.00
CA THR A 518 -20.18 28.38 -11.69
C THR A 518 -19.24 27.57 -12.57
N ARG A 519 -19.23 26.25 -12.38
CA ARG A 519 -18.25 25.34 -12.96
C ARG A 519 -18.92 24.39 -13.93
N SER A 520 -18.21 24.02 -14.98
CA SER A 520 -18.68 23.15 -16.06
C SER A 520 -17.92 21.83 -16.15
N VAL A 521 -16.80 21.72 -15.42
CA VAL A 521 -15.91 20.54 -15.44
C VAL A 521 -15.90 19.82 -14.09
N ILE A 522 -15.85 20.56 -12.98
CA ILE A 522 -15.81 19.97 -11.63
C ILE A 522 -17.22 19.48 -11.23
N TYR A 523 -17.37 18.17 -11.00
CA TYR A 523 -18.66 17.50 -10.70
C TYR A 523 -19.79 17.78 -11.72
N ALA A 524 -19.45 18.25 -12.92
CA ALA A 524 -20.41 18.70 -13.91
C ALA A 524 -19.94 18.40 -15.35
N GLY A 525 -20.87 18.52 -16.29
CA GLY A 525 -20.62 18.25 -17.70
C GLY A 525 -20.36 16.78 -17.99
N THR A 526 -19.81 16.48 -19.17
CA THR A 526 -19.48 15.12 -19.58
C THR A 526 -18.25 14.58 -18.84
N THR A 527 -17.24 15.41 -18.64
CA THR A 527 -15.94 15.02 -18.07
C THR A 527 -16.03 14.72 -16.56
N GLN A 528 -16.77 15.53 -15.80
CA GLN A 528 -16.97 15.37 -14.36
C GLN A 528 -15.66 15.14 -13.57
N PHE A 529 -14.74 16.10 -13.62
CA PHE A 529 -13.53 16.06 -12.80
C PHE A 529 -13.89 15.99 -11.31
N GLN A 530 -13.20 15.10 -10.58
CA GLN A 530 -13.44 14.83 -9.16
C GLN A 530 -12.23 15.34 -8.34
N PRO A 531 -12.26 16.57 -7.78
CA PRO A 531 -11.13 17.12 -7.04
C PRO A 531 -10.64 16.27 -5.88
N HIS A 532 -11.53 15.53 -5.25
CA HIS A 532 -11.19 14.65 -4.13
C HIS A 532 -10.47 13.36 -4.53
N HIS A 533 -10.29 13.11 -5.84
CA HIS A 533 -9.46 12.03 -6.39
C HIS A 533 -8.04 12.49 -6.74
N GLN A 534 -7.67 13.74 -6.43
CA GLN A 534 -6.30 14.23 -6.60
C GLN A 534 -5.62 14.35 -5.22
N PRO A 535 -5.02 13.28 -4.69
CA PRO A 535 -4.58 13.24 -3.30
C PRO A 535 -3.41 14.18 -2.98
N PHE A 536 -2.53 14.46 -3.96
CA PHE A 536 -1.41 15.37 -3.74
C PHE A 536 -1.83 16.84 -3.57
N ASN A 537 -3.01 17.22 -4.07
CA ASN A 537 -3.55 18.59 -3.95
C ASN A 537 -4.02 18.94 -2.52
N TYR A 538 -3.80 18.04 -1.55
CA TYR A 538 -4.08 18.26 -0.13
C TYR A 538 -2.86 18.68 0.69
N TYR A 539 -1.64 18.57 0.13
CA TYR A 539 -0.40 18.70 0.89
C TYR A 539 0.26 20.07 0.69
N SER A 540 0.85 20.62 1.76
CA SER A 540 1.49 21.95 1.76
C SER A 540 2.60 22.10 0.73
N ARG A 541 3.27 21.00 0.38
CA ARG A 541 4.25 20.95 -0.72
C ARG A 541 3.68 21.44 -2.05
N PHE A 542 2.38 21.28 -2.28
CA PHE A 542 1.70 21.66 -3.52
C PHE A 542 0.92 22.98 -3.40
N ASP A 543 1.27 23.83 -2.43
CA ASP A 543 0.64 25.13 -2.24
C ASP A 543 0.86 26.04 -3.47
N PRO A 544 -0.19 26.31 -4.27
CA PRO A 544 -0.05 27.03 -5.54
C PRO A 544 0.29 28.52 -5.35
N ALA A 545 0.16 29.07 -4.13
CA ALA A 545 0.49 30.46 -3.86
C ALA A 545 1.99 30.66 -3.62
N THR A 546 2.75 29.58 -3.44
CA THR A 546 4.20 29.63 -3.24
C THR A 546 4.92 29.31 -4.55
N THR A 547 6.09 29.92 -4.78
CA THR A 547 6.92 29.62 -5.97
C THR A 547 7.29 28.15 -6.03
N SER A 548 7.67 27.56 -4.88
CA SER A 548 8.03 26.14 -4.80
C SER A 548 6.82 25.25 -5.09
N GLY A 549 5.67 25.49 -4.47
CA GLY A 549 4.48 24.67 -4.69
C GLY A 549 3.93 24.80 -6.11
N ALA A 550 3.99 25.97 -6.74
CA ALA A 550 3.67 26.12 -8.15
C ALA A 550 4.59 25.28 -9.06
N ALA A 551 5.89 25.25 -8.77
CA ALA A 551 6.86 24.42 -9.49
C ALA A 551 6.60 22.91 -9.28
N GLU A 552 6.32 22.49 -8.05
CA GLU A 552 5.97 21.10 -7.69
C GLU A 552 4.72 20.63 -8.44
N ARG A 553 3.69 21.47 -8.51
CA ARG A 553 2.47 21.17 -9.29
C ARG A 553 2.77 21.01 -10.77
N ALA A 554 3.55 21.93 -11.35
CA ALA A 554 3.91 21.87 -12.78
C ALA A 554 4.74 20.62 -13.11
N ALA A 555 5.60 20.19 -12.19
CA ALA A 555 6.43 19.00 -12.36
C ALA A 555 5.63 17.69 -12.23
N HIS A 556 4.68 17.63 -11.29
CA HIS A 556 4.11 16.36 -10.85
C HIS A 556 2.59 16.19 -11.02
N LEU A 557 1.80 17.26 -11.12
CA LEU A 557 0.35 17.18 -11.30
C LEU A 557 0.01 17.52 -12.76
N LYS A 558 -0.16 16.47 -13.57
CA LYS A 558 -0.24 16.56 -15.03
C LYS A 558 -1.61 16.16 -15.55
N ASP A 559 -1.86 16.58 -16.78
CA ASP A 559 -3.08 16.26 -17.52
C ASP A 559 -2.87 15.04 -18.41
N TYR A 560 -3.89 14.17 -18.46
CA TYR A 560 -3.86 12.97 -19.29
C TYR A 560 -3.77 13.27 -20.79
N ASP A 561 -4.66 14.11 -21.32
CA ASP A 561 -4.77 14.38 -22.75
C ASP A 561 -3.58 15.19 -23.27
N ALA A 562 -3.08 16.11 -22.42
CA ALA A 562 -1.97 16.98 -22.80
C ALA A 562 -0.59 16.32 -22.69
N ALA A 563 -0.42 15.29 -21.84
CA ALA A 563 0.92 14.76 -21.53
C ALA A 563 1.02 13.24 -21.45
N PHE A 564 0.10 12.53 -20.80
CA PHE A 564 0.29 11.11 -20.47
C PHE A 564 0.56 10.22 -21.70
N LEU A 565 -0.29 10.30 -22.72
CA LEU A 565 -0.14 9.47 -23.92
C LEU A 565 1.06 9.89 -24.78
N GLN A 566 1.40 11.18 -24.77
CA GLN A 566 2.56 11.70 -25.48
C GLN A 566 3.86 11.21 -24.83
N ASP A 567 3.93 11.29 -23.49
CA ASP A 567 5.04 10.78 -22.70
C ASP A 567 5.19 9.25 -22.90
N ALA A 568 4.07 8.51 -22.94
CA ALA A 568 4.07 7.08 -23.22
C ALA A 568 4.63 6.75 -24.61
N ALA A 569 4.14 7.43 -25.65
CA ALA A 569 4.59 7.21 -27.03
C ALA A 569 6.06 7.60 -27.24
N ALA A 570 6.53 8.65 -26.57
CA ALA A 570 7.92 9.09 -26.63
C ALA A 570 8.88 8.24 -25.76
N GLY A 571 8.35 7.38 -24.89
CA GLY A 571 9.15 6.62 -23.93
C GLY A 571 9.76 7.48 -22.83
N THR A 572 9.07 8.57 -22.46
CA THR A 572 9.49 9.57 -21.46
C THR A 572 8.59 9.61 -20.23
N LEU A 573 7.76 8.59 -20.00
CA LEU A 573 6.99 8.50 -18.76
C LEU A 573 7.91 8.56 -17.54
N PRO A 574 7.53 9.30 -16.48
CA PRO A 574 8.20 9.24 -15.20
C PRO A 574 8.32 7.80 -14.67
N ALA A 575 9.37 7.54 -13.90
CA ALA A 575 9.66 6.21 -13.37
C ALA A 575 8.54 5.67 -12.47
N VAL A 576 7.83 6.56 -11.78
CA VAL A 576 6.56 6.25 -11.09
C VAL A 576 5.46 7.14 -11.65
N THR A 577 4.47 6.53 -12.24
CA THR A 577 3.38 7.22 -12.92
C THR A 577 2.05 6.76 -12.35
N PHE A 578 1.25 7.67 -11.82
CA PHE A 578 -0.14 7.42 -11.45
C PHE A 578 -1.06 7.96 -12.53
N TYR A 579 -2.12 7.23 -12.84
CA TYR A 579 -3.15 7.66 -13.76
C TYR A 579 -4.54 7.48 -13.15
N LYS A 580 -5.30 8.56 -13.13
CA LYS A 580 -6.71 8.59 -12.74
C LYS A 580 -7.59 8.98 -13.93
N PRO A 581 -8.42 8.06 -14.46
CA PRO A 581 -9.41 8.40 -15.47
C PRO A 581 -10.35 9.51 -15.00
N GLN A 582 -10.84 10.32 -15.95
CA GLN A 582 -11.88 11.32 -15.69
C GLN A 582 -13.21 10.65 -15.32
N GLY A 583 -14.15 11.43 -14.78
CA GLY A 583 -15.40 10.97 -14.18
C GLY A 583 -16.18 9.99 -15.05
N ASN A 584 -16.54 10.35 -16.28
CA ASN A 584 -17.33 9.46 -17.14
C ASN A 584 -16.59 8.18 -17.63
N LEU A 585 -15.29 8.04 -17.36
CA LEU A 585 -14.46 6.90 -17.80
C LEU A 585 -13.85 6.13 -16.62
N ASN A 586 -14.25 6.43 -15.39
CA ASN A 586 -13.67 5.82 -14.19
C ASN A 586 -14.45 4.59 -13.68
N GLN A 587 -15.65 4.31 -14.22
CA GLN A 587 -16.61 3.25 -13.85
C GLN A 587 -17.42 3.45 -12.56
N HIS A 588 -17.37 4.62 -11.92
CA HIS A 588 -18.17 4.91 -10.72
C HIS A 588 -19.68 4.79 -11.00
N PRO A 589 -20.43 4.01 -10.21
CA PRO A 589 -21.90 3.96 -10.29
C PRO A 589 -22.55 5.35 -10.15
N GLY A 590 -23.72 5.55 -10.73
CA GLY A 590 -24.46 6.82 -10.65
C GLY A 590 -24.08 7.86 -11.70
N TYR A 591 -22.85 7.85 -12.21
CA TYR A 591 -22.43 8.79 -13.27
C TYR A 591 -21.51 8.23 -14.37
N ALA A 592 -20.98 7.01 -14.22
CA ALA A 592 -20.23 6.30 -15.24
C ALA A 592 -20.73 4.85 -15.39
N ASN A 593 -20.54 4.27 -16.57
CA ASN A 593 -20.89 2.88 -16.85
C ASN A 593 -19.62 2.00 -16.89
N VAL A 594 -19.80 0.68 -16.75
CA VAL A 594 -18.69 -0.29 -16.72
C VAL A 594 -18.02 -0.38 -18.09
N ALA A 595 -18.81 -0.44 -19.16
CA ALA A 595 -18.32 -0.70 -20.51
C ALA A 595 -17.33 0.37 -21.01
N ASP A 596 -17.66 1.66 -20.83
CA ASP A 596 -16.83 2.77 -21.30
C ASP A 596 -15.51 2.85 -20.54
N GLY A 597 -15.57 2.71 -19.20
CA GLY A 597 -14.35 2.71 -18.40
C GLY A 597 -13.47 1.47 -18.63
N ASP A 598 -14.07 0.30 -18.88
CA ASP A 598 -13.33 -0.93 -19.22
C ASP A 598 -12.58 -0.76 -20.53
N ALA A 599 -13.27 -0.32 -21.59
CA ALA A 599 -12.69 -0.08 -22.90
C ALA A 599 -11.59 1.00 -22.83
N HIS A 600 -11.82 2.06 -22.06
CA HIS A 600 -10.84 3.14 -21.88
C HIS A 600 -9.56 2.68 -21.20
N ILE A 601 -9.66 1.98 -20.07
CA ILE A 601 -8.48 1.47 -19.33
C ILE A 601 -7.71 0.46 -20.19
N ALA A 602 -8.41 -0.43 -20.89
CA ALA A 602 -7.77 -1.38 -21.80
C ALA A 602 -7.05 -0.67 -22.96
N SER A 603 -7.64 0.38 -23.52
CA SER A 603 -7.01 1.22 -24.55
C SER A 603 -5.73 1.90 -24.05
N VAL A 604 -5.75 2.42 -22.81
CA VAL A 604 -4.55 2.99 -22.17
C VAL A 604 -3.45 1.94 -22.05
N ILE A 605 -3.77 0.73 -21.59
CA ILE A 605 -2.78 -0.35 -21.45
C ILE A 605 -2.22 -0.76 -22.82
N ALA A 606 -3.06 -0.86 -23.84
CA ALA A 606 -2.61 -1.17 -25.20
C ALA A 606 -1.63 -0.12 -25.76
N GLN A 607 -1.79 1.15 -25.39
CA GLN A 607 -0.85 2.22 -25.75
C GLN A 607 0.44 2.14 -24.93
N LEU A 608 0.36 1.82 -23.63
CA LEU A 608 1.54 1.59 -22.79
C LEU A 608 2.37 0.39 -23.27
N GLN A 609 1.73 -0.68 -23.76
CA GLN A 609 2.41 -1.83 -24.36
C GLN A 609 3.16 -1.49 -25.67
N GLN A 610 2.77 -0.41 -26.35
CA GLN A 610 3.47 0.10 -27.53
C GLN A 610 4.61 1.08 -27.17
N SER A 611 4.70 1.51 -25.92
CA SER A 611 5.74 2.42 -25.46
C SER A 611 7.14 1.80 -25.58
N PRO A 612 8.17 2.56 -25.95
CA PRO A 612 9.57 2.11 -25.86
C PRO A 612 9.98 1.63 -24.45
N GLN A 613 9.26 2.05 -23.41
CA GLN A 613 9.50 1.66 -22.02
C GLN A 613 8.87 0.32 -21.63
N TRP A 614 7.98 -0.27 -22.46
CA TRP A 614 7.19 -1.47 -22.13
C TRP A 614 8.05 -2.63 -21.59
N LYS A 615 9.19 -2.91 -22.22
CA LYS A 615 10.15 -3.98 -21.84
C LYS A 615 10.64 -3.92 -20.38
N ASN A 616 10.50 -2.77 -19.72
CA ASN A 616 10.90 -2.57 -18.33
C ASN A 616 9.74 -2.01 -17.48
N MET A 617 8.48 -2.21 -17.90
CA MET A 617 7.31 -1.61 -17.28
C MET A 617 6.53 -2.63 -16.43
N VAL A 618 6.02 -2.18 -15.29
CA VAL A 618 4.97 -2.87 -14.52
C VAL A 618 3.77 -1.94 -14.45
N ILE A 619 2.61 -2.41 -14.90
CA ILE A 619 1.33 -1.71 -14.79
C ILE A 619 0.50 -2.40 -13.72
N VAL A 620 0.05 -1.65 -12.72
CA VAL A 620 -0.92 -2.10 -11.72
C VAL A 620 -2.23 -1.39 -11.99
N VAL A 621 -3.25 -2.15 -12.35
CA VAL A 621 -4.62 -1.64 -12.46
C VAL A 621 -5.37 -2.06 -11.22
N THR A 622 -5.94 -1.13 -10.48
CA THR A 622 -6.79 -1.43 -9.33
C THR A 622 -7.86 -0.36 -9.18
N TYR A 623 -8.75 -0.55 -8.22
CA TYR A 623 -9.84 0.37 -7.91
C TYR A 623 -9.52 1.06 -6.59
N ASP A 624 -10.18 2.17 -6.34
CA ASP A 624 -10.06 2.85 -5.07
C ASP A 624 -10.79 2.11 -3.94
N GLU A 625 -12.03 1.70 -4.18
CA GLU A 625 -12.87 1.00 -3.22
C GLU A 625 -13.99 0.17 -3.91
N ASN A 626 -14.90 -0.42 -3.12
CA ASN A 626 -15.84 -1.45 -3.58
C ASN A 626 -17.20 -0.95 -4.09
N GLY A 627 -17.49 0.34 -4.01
CA GLY A 627 -18.71 1.00 -4.44
C GLY A 627 -19.94 0.64 -3.62
N GLY A 628 -19.74 0.15 -2.40
CA GLY A 628 -20.82 -0.39 -1.56
C GLY A 628 -21.35 -1.75 -2.05
N PHE A 629 -20.73 -2.36 -3.06
CA PHE A 629 -21.06 -3.72 -3.49
C PHE A 629 -20.48 -4.78 -2.56
N TYR A 630 -21.23 -5.85 -2.39
CA TYR A 630 -20.88 -7.04 -1.63
C TYR A 630 -19.67 -7.75 -2.24
N ASP A 631 -18.81 -8.24 -1.37
CA ASP A 631 -17.83 -9.28 -1.68
C ASP A 631 -17.87 -10.32 -0.57
N HIS A 632 -17.77 -11.59 -0.93
CA HIS A 632 -17.90 -12.67 0.04
C HIS A 632 -16.65 -12.86 0.91
N ALA A 633 -15.46 -12.45 0.43
CA ALA A 633 -14.20 -12.76 1.09
C ALA A 633 -14.08 -12.01 2.42
N ALA A 634 -13.76 -12.74 3.50
CA ALA A 634 -13.53 -12.14 4.80
C ALA A 634 -12.40 -11.10 4.71
N VAL A 635 -12.61 -9.95 5.34
CA VAL A 635 -11.65 -8.85 5.33
C VAL A 635 -10.60 -9.07 6.44
N PRO A 636 -9.28 -8.98 6.14
CA PRO A 636 -8.25 -9.09 7.15
C PRO A 636 -8.41 -8.02 8.23
N LYS A 637 -8.32 -8.42 9.49
CA LYS A 637 -8.38 -7.49 10.61
C LYS A 637 -7.01 -6.86 10.84
N ALA A 638 -6.90 -5.54 10.73
CA ALA A 638 -5.65 -4.82 10.95
C ALA A 638 -5.85 -3.58 11.83
N ASP A 639 -5.44 -2.42 11.33
CA ASP A 639 -5.59 -1.14 12.02
C ASP A 639 -7.04 -0.63 11.94
N ARG A 640 -7.32 0.46 12.63
CA ARG A 640 -8.68 1.04 12.67
C ARG A 640 -9.15 1.62 11.33
N TRP A 641 -8.27 1.71 10.33
CA TRP A 641 -8.57 2.33 9.05
C TRP A 641 -8.99 1.31 8.01
N GLY A 642 -8.51 0.08 8.11
CA GLY A 642 -8.79 -0.98 7.14
C GLY A 642 -7.89 -2.21 7.36
N PRO A 643 -7.69 -3.04 6.32
CA PRO A 643 -8.26 -2.92 4.98
C PRO A 643 -9.80 -3.01 4.97
N GLY A 644 -10.41 -2.61 3.86
CA GLY A 644 -11.85 -2.77 3.62
C GLY A 644 -12.17 -3.96 2.71
N THR A 645 -13.35 -3.96 2.11
CA THR A 645 -13.82 -4.95 1.13
C THR A 645 -12.82 -5.19 -0.01
N ARG A 646 -12.81 -6.41 -0.54
CA ARG A 646 -11.96 -6.80 -1.67
C ARG A 646 -12.32 -6.06 -2.97
N ILE A 647 -11.31 -5.67 -3.73
CA ILE A 647 -11.41 -4.91 -4.99
C ILE A 647 -10.59 -5.60 -6.10
N PRO A 648 -10.91 -5.39 -7.39
CA PRO A 648 -10.12 -5.96 -8.48
C PRO A 648 -8.71 -5.39 -8.54
N ALA A 649 -7.72 -6.24 -8.79
CA ALA A 649 -6.37 -5.80 -9.15
C ALA A 649 -5.77 -6.69 -10.26
N ILE A 650 -5.22 -6.06 -11.29
CA ILE A 650 -4.59 -6.74 -12.44
C ILE A 650 -3.17 -6.21 -12.59
N ILE A 651 -2.19 -7.12 -12.66
CA ILE A 651 -0.79 -6.77 -12.86
C ILE A 651 -0.41 -7.15 -14.30
N VAL A 652 -0.03 -6.14 -15.10
CA VAL A 652 0.31 -6.27 -16.52
C VAL A 652 1.77 -5.87 -16.71
N SER A 653 2.59 -6.79 -17.21
CA SER A 653 4.03 -6.56 -17.41
C SER A 653 4.62 -7.63 -18.34
N PRO A 654 5.75 -7.36 -19.03
CA PRO A 654 6.56 -8.43 -19.61
C PRO A 654 6.95 -9.47 -18.55
N PHE A 655 7.26 -9.03 -17.34
CA PHE A 655 7.65 -9.87 -16.20
C PHE A 655 6.46 -10.50 -15.45
N ALA A 656 5.22 -10.09 -15.73
CA ALA A 656 4.07 -10.64 -15.02
C ALA A 656 3.90 -12.11 -15.41
N LYS A 657 3.64 -12.98 -14.43
CA LYS A 657 3.20 -14.36 -14.68
C LYS A 657 2.00 -14.33 -15.62
N LYS A 658 1.91 -15.30 -16.54
CA LYS A 658 0.86 -15.34 -17.57
C LYS A 658 -0.27 -16.27 -17.14
N GLY A 659 -1.51 -15.82 -17.31
CA GLY A 659 -2.72 -16.57 -16.94
C GLY A 659 -2.72 -17.03 -15.48
N PHE A 660 -2.24 -16.19 -14.57
CA PHE A 660 -2.02 -16.53 -13.17
C PHE A 660 -3.03 -15.81 -12.28
N VAL A 661 -3.66 -16.54 -11.37
CA VAL A 661 -4.47 -15.95 -10.30
C VAL A 661 -3.60 -15.90 -9.04
N ASP A 662 -3.35 -14.69 -8.55
CA ASP A 662 -2.54 -14.47 -7.36
C ASP A 662 -3.42 -14.36 -6.12
N HIS A 663 -3.27 -15.35 -5.23
CA HIS A 663 -4.00 -15.45 -3.96
C HIS A 663 -3.29 -14.77 -2.78
N THR A 664 -2.16 -14.10 -3.03
CA THR A 664 -1.43 -13.36 -1.99
C THR A 664 -2.28 -12.22 -1.45
N GLN A 665 -2.33 -12.08 -0.12
CA GLN A 665 -3.05 -11.00 0.53
C GLN A 665 -2.36 -9.65 0.24
N TYR A 666 -3.09 -8.76 -0.43
CA TYR A 666 -2.64 -7.41 -0.76
C TYR A 666 -3.66 -6.38 -0.28
N ASP A 667 -3.21 -5.15 -0.16
CA ASP A 667 -4.12 -4.00 -0.13
C ASP A 667 -3.65 -2.89 -1.08
N THR A 668 -4.42 -1.81 -1.21
CA THR A 668 -4.01 -0.62 -1.98
C THR A 668 -2.57 -0.18 -1.69
N ALA A 669 -2.11 -0.31 -0.44
CA ALA A 669 -0.78 0.10 -0.02
C ALA A 669 0.33 -0.91 -0.41
N SER A 670 -0.01 -2.10 -0.90
CA SER A 670 0.94 -3.01 -1.58
C SER A 670 1.58 -2.36 -2.82
N VAL A 671 0.92 -1.40 -3.46
CA VAL A 671 1.51 -0.58 -4.53
C VAL A 671 2.68 0.26 -4.00
N LEU A 672 2.55 0.82 -2.80
CA LEU A 672 3.62 1.59 -2.15
C LEU A 672 4.80 0.68 -1.79
N ARG A 673 4.54 -0.56 -1.34
CA ARG A 673 5.59 -1.56 -1.09
C ARG A 673 6.38 -1.87 -2.37
N LEU A 674 5.70 -2.10 -3.49
CA LEU A 674 6.34 -2.32 -4.79
C LEU A 674 7.25 -1.13 -5.17
N ILE A 675 6.76 0.11 -5.05
CA ILE A 675 7.53 1.32 -5.37
C ILE A 675 8.73 1.47 -4.42
N THR A 676 8.51 1.32 -3.12
CA THR A 676 9.54 1.44 -2.09
C THR A 676 10.66 0.42 -2.29
N HIS A 677 10.32 -0.85 -2.50
CA HIS A 677 11.32 -1.90 -2.76
C HIS A 677 11.98 -1.75 -4.11
N ARG A 678 11.26 -1.27 -5.12
CA ARG A 678 11.87 -1.01 -6.42
C ARG A 678 12.92 0.09 -6.33
N PHE A 679 12.63 1.22 -5.69
CA PHE A 679 13.50 2.40 -5.73
C PHE A 679 14.36 2.58 -4.47
N ASP A 680 14.46 1.54 -3.63
CA ASP A 680 15.20 1.55 -2.36
C ASP A 680 14.88 2.81 -1.52
N LEU A 681 13.58 3.05 -1.37
CA LEU A 681 13.05 4.15 -0.56
C LEU A 681 12.87 3.70 0.90
N PRO A 682 12.80 4.62 1.88
CA PRO A 682 12.35 4.29 3.22
C PRO A 682 10.90 3.75 3.25
N THR A 683 10.61 2.85 4.18
CA THR A 683 9.24 2.37 4.41
C THR A 683 8.40 3.46 5.07
N LEU A 684 7.25 3.79 4.45
CA LEU A 684 6.32 4.78 4.99
C LEU A 684 5.76 4.34 6.37
N PRO A 685 5.57 5.26 7.33
CA PRO A 685 5.07 4.92 8.67
C PRO A 685 3.73 4.17 8.65
N GLY A 686 2.83 4.51 7.72
CA GLY A 686 1.54 3.86 7.56
C GLY A 686 1.64 2.37 7.21
N LEU A 687 2.63 1.98 6.41
CA LEU A 687 2.89 0.58 6.08
C LEU A 687 3.32 -0.21 7.32
N LYS A 688 4.24 0.35 8.11
CA LYS A 688 4.70 -0.26 9.38
C LYS A 688 3.54 -0.45 10.36
N GLN A 689 2.67 0.54 10.48
CA GLN A 689 1.48 0.47 11.34
C GLN A 689 0.51 -0.62 10.87
N ARG A 690 0.25 -0.69 9.55
CA ARG A 690 -0.59 -1.72 8.94
C ARG A 690 -0.07 -3.13 9.22
N ASP A 691 1.22 -3.36 8.98
CA ASP A 691 1.82 -4.69 9.16
C ASP A 691 1.87 -5.10 10.64
N ALA A 692 2.21 -4.19 11.54
CA ALA A 692 2.14 -4.44 12.98
C ALA A 692 0.71 -4.78 13.44
N ALA A 693 -0.30 -4.05 12.95
CA ALA A 693 -1.69 -4.29 13.32
C ALA A 693 -2.22 -5.64 12.78
N LEU A 694 -1.80 -6.05 11.58
CA LEU A 694 -2.09 -7.39 11.06
C LEU A 694 -1.53 -8.47 11.98
N VAL A 695 -0.25 -8.38 12.33
CA VAL A 695 0.43 -9.35 13.21
C VAL A 695 -0.24 -9.42 14.58
N ILE A 696 -0.58 -8.27 15.19
CA ILE A 696 -1.29 -8.22 16.48
C ILE A 696 -2.65 -8.95 16.41
N ASN A 697 -3.32 -8.91 15.26
CA ASN A 697 -4.59 -9.60 15.05
C ASN A 697 -4.44 -11.02 14.50
N GLY A 698 -3.23 -11.60 14.53
CA GLY A 698 -2.96 -12.97 14.08
C GLY A 698 -2.87 -13.14 12.55
N GLY A 699 -2.86 -12.04 11.81
CA GLY A 699 -2.60 -12.01 10.38
C GLY A 699 -1.10 -11.94 10.06
N LYS A 700 -0.80 -11.83 8.76
CA LYS A 700 0.55 -11.59 8.23
C LYS A 700 0.61 -10.22 7.54
N PRO A 701 1.80 -9.60 7.41
CA PRO A 701 1.99 -8.41 6.60
C PRO A 701 1.40 -8.54 5.19
N MET A 702 1.02 -7.42 4.61
CA MET A 702 0.55 -7.39 3.22
C MET A 702 1.72 -7.65 2.27
N GLY A 703 1.46 -8.36 1.17
CA GLY A 703 2.48 -8.58 0.15
C GLY A 703 2.81 -7.30 -0.64
N ASP A 704 3.82 -7.39 -1.50
CA ASP A 704 4.43 -6.28 -2.23
C ASP A 704 4.26 -6.34 -3.76
N LEU A 705 3.34 -7.18 -4.25
CA LEU A 705 3.08 -7.48 -5.65
C LEU A 705 4.22 -8.20 -6.41
N THR A 706 5.34 -8.52 -5.78
CA THR A 706 6.43 -9.23 -6.47
C THR A 706 6.12 -10.70 -6.75
N ASN A 707 5.14 -11.30 -6.05
CA ASN A 707 4.65 -12.64 -6.38
C ASN A 707 3.96 -12.70 -7.76
N ALA A 708 3.43 -11.58 -8.25
CA ALA A 708 2.87 -11.49 -9.59
C ALA A 708 3.96 -11.52 -10.69
N LEU A 709 5.23 -11.34 -10.32
CA LEU A 709 6.34 -11.19 -11.26
C LEU A 709 7.24 -12.43 -11.28
N ASP A 710 7.77 -12.73 -12.46
CA ASP A 710 8.74 -13.77 -12.73
C ASP A 710 9.80 -13.25 -13.71
N PHE A 711 10.97 -12.93 -13.18
CA PHE A 711 12.10 -12.38 -13.92
C PHE A 711 12.92 -13.45 -14.66
N SER A 712 12.57 -14.73 -14.53
CA SER A 712 13.24 -15.82 -15.24
C SER A 712 12.64 -16.08 -16.63
N GLN A 713 11.47 -15.53 -16.93
CA GLN A 713 10.79 -15.70 -18.21
C GLN A 713 11.59 -15.02 -19.32
N SER A 714 11.78 -15.72 -20.44
CA SER A 714 12.32 -15.11 -21.66
C SER A 714 11.36 -14.02 -22.13
N GLN A 715 11.86 -12.79 -22.27
CA GLN A 715 11.08 -11.65 -22.76
C GLN A 715 10.71 -11.79 -24.24
#